data_AF-A0A1T4Z2S6-F1
#
_entry.id   AF-A0A1T4Z2S6-F1
#
_cell.length_a   1.000
_cell.length_b   1.000
_cell.length_c   1.000
_cell.angle_alpha   90.00
_cell.angle_beta   90.00
_cell.angle_gamma   90.00
#
_symmetry.space_group_name_H-M   'P 1'
#
loop_
_entity.id
_entity.type
_entity.pdbx_description
1 polymer ?
#
loop_
_entity_poly.entity_id
_entity_poly.type
_entity_poly.pdbx_seq_one_letter_code
_entity_poly.pdbx_strand_id
1 'polypeptide(L)'
;MPVVPHQTLCRTRPKGSPSVRTTRLLASAASLALLASVLGSSPATAANPTAPPSATVRSAPEPTTPGSLTAKAARAAAAEDEPEGALAMPDSYPVQPKLKVYPDANPDAADTGNLIGYDDIAPRLQSLMRASDRVSTQIVGESTQGRQLYLVTVTAPEDEEQTAQQTAWRKKIRTNPGDAATDTALKSGYKTPIWISSNIHGNEWEGTDASLDYIEELATAPWNDVKSLLRGHRLYFSVVLNPDGRTIGQRPTALNLDANRDMITNTTPESTSFVRTAHAVQALYAADFHGYTGVLQIEPCGPPHGDDYEYDLFIPHAYAASLKVERDVVDAEIPGNTYYNVTTGQVVPENTSADTDHIRIPYRDTPTGWDDFPPIFTAQYAAFTGAVSNTVELPKGRPNNGSQTPASATINVAVAKQTMKSLVDYVSDNDDAMLADQVEFFRRANIGAERVALTQANIDAVPGPAEWKPLWNDSDDQTAVQYPRAFVIPVGEGQRSVSDARFLVSRLLMHNIAVRRLDAATTLDGTSYPAGSYLVDMSQPNRNLAHALLAPGSDISNKPGILSMYDVSAWSWGHLWGVDVADFGTTGVGSLPASTRIVTGNADGKVASGGSYLTFELAGVNDFRTLNALLEDEIAVSVLADGSAIVESDEARDALEDAAEEFDVDVDKATAAEIAQLSDESTRGLQDLKVGYSGNHEDLLSLTQLGFDDLQAVTAATITANPAILDDVDVLWLGSALTFNDAQAAGRAAVQAFVDAGGSMVGRAAGAFNTARTFGLIGGGTAVVGNGSGNGIVRTDTAEGGVLKPYEQQFAFVYPATWFTGLPESVAVEQRYATGNPLVSGHWRDTNGANGPLNAAGQPAAVSASQPSGAKAFVFGTSPVYRTHTKGGQSQAARALFWAAPEGEGVPAPAPVVATTTTLKVPATATYGRSITATVKVTAAGAQKPAGTVQVREGSKVLASRALPASGTATLSVSGLKPGSRRLTAHFVPSGAGFAPSASAPATVKVAKAASRTGLRAKALGKGRVQVTVTVKSSAGTPSGSVRVKVGSSTKVVKLRNGKATVTLKSAKGKRSVWARYGGSSLFSPSANATTVRVR
;
A
#
# COMPACT_ATOMS: atom_id res chain seq x y z
N MET A 1 -3.43 8.57 70.08
CA MET A 1 -3.61 9.37 71.32
C MET A 1 -3.13 8.53 72.51
N PRO A 2 -2.49 9.11 73.54
CA PRO A 2 -1.23 9.89 73.55
C PRO A 2 -0.25 9.29 74.61
N VAL A 3 1.02 9.70 74.81
CA VAL A 3 1.47 10.74 75.79
C VAL A 3 2.98 10.50 76.15
N VAL A 4 3.89 11.44 75.78
CA VAL A 4 4.87 12.18 76.67
C VAL A 4 6.23 11.48 77.05
N PRO A 5 7.34 12.22 77.40
CA PRO A 5 8.39 12.69 76.46
C PRO A 5 9.81 12.77 77.12
N HIS A 6 10.76 13.52 76.53
CA HIS A 6 11.57 14.62 77.14
C HIS A 6 12.77 14.95 76.20
N GLN A 7 12.89 16.16 75.62
CA GLN A 7 13.57 17.39 76.12
C GLN A 7 15.08 17.18 76.44
N THR A 8 16.04 18.05 76.11
CA THR A 8 16.05 19.51 76.35
C THR A 8 17.29 20.24 75.74
N LEU A 9 17.05 21.41 75.12
CA LEU A 9 17.63 22.77 75.30
C LEU A 9 19.10 23.22 75.03
N CYS A 10 19.14 24.41 74.40
CA CYS A 10 19.79 25.71 74.78
C CYS A 10 20.96 26.21 73.89
N ARG A 11 20.75 27.28 73.09
CA ARG A 11 20.95 28.75 73.35
C ARG A 11 22.39 29.20 72.96
N THR A 12 22.70 30.34 72.31
CA THR A 12 22.16 31.72 72.38
C THR A 12 22.70 32.61 71.22
N ARG A 13 21.88 33.61 70.83
CA ARG A 13 22.13 34.92 70.12
C ARG A 13 23.14 35.85 70.88
N PRO A 14 23.46 37.15 70.53
CA PRO A 14 22.78 38.13 69.64
C PRO A 14 23.61 39.27 68.91
N LYS A 15 22.87 40.10 68.12
CA LYS A 15 22.94 41.60 67.92
C LYS A 15 24.13 42.21 67.14
N GLY A 16 23.98 43.19 66.24
CA GLY A 16 22.84 43.97 65.72
C GLY A 16 23.27 45.39 65.27
N SER A 17 22.66 45.98 64.21
CA SER A 17 22.28 47.41 64.04
C SER A 17 22.01 47.81 62.57
N PRO A 18 21.25 48.90 62.28
CA PRO A 18 20.27 48.90 61.17
C PRO A 18 20.42 49.99 60.08
N SER A 19 19.73 49.72 58.94
CA SER A 19 18.90 50.57 58.05
C SER A 19 19.55 51.78 57.31
N VAL A 20 19.20 52.22 56.08
CA VAL A 20 17.99 52.18 55.22
C VAL A 20 18.40 52.35 53.73
N ARG A 21 17.58 51.77 52.83
CA ARG A 21 17.12 52.21 51.49
C ARG A 21 17.48 51.36 50.26
N THR A 22 16.38 51.00 49.61
CA THR A 22 16.11 50.10 48.50
C THR A 22 16.45 50.69 47.13
N THR A 23 17.04 49.91 46.22
CA THR A 23 16.34 49.35 45.03
C THR A 23 17.22 48.36 44.24
N ARG A 24 16.61 47.20 43.96
CA ARG A 24 16.76 46.28 42.80
C ARG A 24 18.11 45.59 42.53
N LEU A 25 18.22 44.43 43.18
CA LEU A 25 18.93 43.18 42.84
C LEU A 25 18.19 42.39 41.73
N LEU A 26 18.73 41.36 41.07
CA LEU A 26 20.10 40.87 40.76
C LEU A 26 19.91 39.62 39.88
N ALA A 27 20.95 39.28 39.14
CA ALA A 27 21.20 37.98 38.53
C ALA A 27 21.86 36.99 39.54
N SER A 28 22.15 35.80 39.02
CA SER A 28 23.21 34.83 39.39
C SER A 28 22.97 33.80 40.51
N ALA A 29 22.85 32.53 40.06
CA ALA A 29 23.82 31.43 40.19
C ALA A 29 24.25 30.87 41.57
N ALA A 30 24.27 29.52 41.60
CA ALA A 30 25.16 28.59 42.32
C ALA A 30 25.04 28.53 43.86
N SER A 31 25.17 27.43 44.60
CA SER A 31 25.43 25.99 44.37
C SER A 31 25.46 25.30 45.75
N LEU A 32 25.20 23.98 45.83
CA LEU A 32 25.56 23.01 46.90
C LEU A 32 24.95 23.24 48.33
N ALA A 33 24.70 22.27 49.21
CA ALA A 33 24.73 20.80 49.24
C ALA A 33 24.21 20.29 50.62
N LEU A 34 23.65 19.06 50.61
CA LEU A 34 23.73 17.96 51.60
C LEU A 34 22.93 17.91 52.94
N LEU A 35 22.23 16.76 53.06
CA LEU A 35 21.95 15.82 54.19
C LEU A 35 20.93 16.18 55.30
N ALA A 36 19.82 15.42 55.40
CA ALA A 36 19.56 14.19 56.20
C ALA A 36 18.92 14.53 57.57
N SER A 37 18.00 13.79 58.20
CA SER A 37 17.41 12.43 58.11
C SER A 37 16.25 12.38 59.15
N VAL A 38 15.54 11.24 59.28
CA VAL A 38 14.94 10.60 60.50
C VAL A 38 13.69 9.78 60.05
N LEU A 39 13.81 8.46 59.87
CA LEU A 39 13.40 7.35 60.79
C LEU A 39 11.86 7.22 60.92
N GLY A 40 11.18 6.08 60.81
CA GLY A 40 11.53 4.65 60.79
C GLY A 40 10.36 3.87 61.45
N SER A 41 9.99 2.68 60.97
CA SER A 41 9.45 1.54 61.76
C SER A 41 8.86 0.43 60.88
N SER A 42 9.46 -0.76 60.96
CA SER A 42 8.82 -2.08 60.82
C SER A 42 8.44 -2.57 62.25
N PRO A 43 7.92 -3.80 62.53
CA PRO A 43 7.51 -4.93 61.66
C PRO A 43 6.17 -5.61 62.08
N ALA A 44 5.68 -6.59 61.31
CA ALA A 44 4.94 -7.75 61.87
C ALA A 44 4.93 -8.94 60.89
N THR A 45 5.49 -10.03 61.38
CA THR A 45 5.59 -11.39 60.81
C THR A 45 4.24 -12.12 60.78
N ALA A 46 3.96 -12.85 59.69
CA ALA A 46 3.03 -13.97 59.68
C ALA A 46 3.61 -15.15 58.88
N ALA A 47 3.32 -16.35 59.37
CA ALA A 47 4.12 -17.56 59.23
C ALA A 47 4.02 -18.31 57.88
N ASN A 48 5.09 -19.07 57.60
CA ASN A 48 5.19 -20.09 56.56
C ASN A 48 4.02 -21.09 56.54
N PRO A 49 3.66 -21.57 55.34
CA PRO A 49 3.43 -22.98 55.12
C PRO A 49 4.38 -23.52 54.04
N THR A 50 5.25 -24.42 54.48
CA THR A 50 5.75 -25.65 53.79
C THR A 50 5.94 -25.62 52.28
N ALA A 51 7.21 -25.79 51.87
CA ALA A 51 7.63 -26.11 50.51
C ALA A 51 7.00 -27.43 49.97
N PRO A 52 6.56 -27.46 48.69
CA PRO A 52 6.52 -28.67 47.88
C PRO A 52 7.83 -28.81 47.06
N PRO A 53 8.13 -30.02 46.55
CA PRO A 53 9.49 -30.44 46.23
C PRO A 53 10.06 -29.82 44.95
N SER A 54 11.39 -29.70 44.92
CA SER A 54 12.20 -29.44 43.74
C SER A 54 11.88 -30.46 42.64
N ALA A 55 11.36 -29.98 41.51
CA ALA A 55 11.35 -30.72 40.26
C ALA A 55 12.26 -29.97 39.27
N THR A 56 13.37 -30.60 38.92
CA THR A 56 14.18 -30.27 37.75
C THR A 56 13.28 -30.19 36.51
N VAL A 57 13.12 -29.01 35.93
CA VAL A 57 12.54 -28.88 34.59
C VAL A 57 13.65 -29.17 33.58
N ARG A 58 13.80 -30.45 33.24
CA ARG A 58 14.02 -30.78 31.83
C ARG A 58 12.74 -30.42 31.10
N SER A 59 12.86 -29.71 29.99
CA SER A 59 11.77 -29.34 29.08
C SER A 59 10.74 -30.46 29.05
N ALA A 60 9.52 -30.17 29.53
CA ALA A 60 8.43 -31.13 29.48
C ALA A 60 8.24 -31.54 28.00
N PRO A 61 8.06 -32.84 27.68
CA PRO A 61 7.46 -33.17 26.41
C PRO A 61 6.04 -32.61 26.45
N GLU A 62 5.78 -31.57 25.64
CA GLU A 62 4.42 -31.12 25.43
C GLU A 62 3.57 -32.28 24.90
N PRO A 63 2.33 -32.42 25.38
CA PRO A 63 1.43 -33.44 24.89
C PRO A 63 1.16 -33.19 23.41
N THR A 64 1.37 -34.22 22.59
CA THR A 64 0.74 -34.31 21.28
C THR A 64 -0.77 -34.25 21.51
N THR A 65 -1.38 -33.06 21.39
CA THR A 65 -2.66 -32.74 20.73
C THR A 65 -3.24 -31.42 21.31
N PRO A 66 -2.86 -30.27 20.73
CA PRO A 66 -3.88 -29.31 20.25
C PRO A 66 -3.88 -29.08 18.73
N GLY A 67 -2.88 -29.54 17.97
CA GLY A 67 -2.54 -28.90 16.69
C GLY A 67 -2.32 -29.78 15.46
N SER A 68 -3.12 -30.81 15.17
CA SER A 68 -2.90 -31.53 13.88
C SER A 68 -3.17 -30.64 12.65
N LEU A 69 -4.04 -29.64 12.78
CA LEU A 69 -4.34 -28.66 11.73
C LEU A 69 -3.42 -27.43 11.82
N THR A 70 -3.14 -26.90 13.01
CA THR A 70 -2.19 -25.79 13.21
C THR A 70 -0.77 -26.19 12.82
N ALA A 71 -0.28 -27.37 13.22
CA ALA A 71 1.04 -27.85 12.81
C ALA A 71 1.11 -28.23 11.33
N LYS A 72 -0.03 -28.51 10.68
CA LYS A 72 -0.10 -28.74 9.23
C LYS A 72 -0.12 -27.40 8.47
N ALA A 73 -0.86 -26.41 8.97
CA ALA A 73 -0.86 -25.05 8.44
C ALA A 73 0.52 -24.40 8.62
N ALA A 74 1.11 -24.50 9.81
CA ALA A 74 2.49 -24.11 10.11
C ALA A 74 3.49 -24.75 9.15
N ARG A 75 3.39 -26.07 8.90
CA ARG A 75 4.26 -26.76 7.93
C ARG A 75 4.01 -26.30 6.49
N ALA A 76 2.78 -25.96 6.12
CA ALA A 76 2.44 -25.45 4.79
C ALA A 76 2.82 -23.97 4.60
N ALA A 77 2.88 -23.18 5.69
CA ALA A 77 3.40 -21.83 5.71
C ALA A 77 4.92 -21.84 5.70
N ALA A 78 5.55 -22.73 6.47
CA ALA A 78 6.99 -22.84 6.60
C ALA A 78 7.67 -23.62 5.46
N ALA A 79 6.96 -24.40 4.64
CA ALA A 79 7.52 -24.97 3.42
C ALA A 79 7.78 -23.86 2.40
N GLU A 80 8.93 -23.19 2.53
CA GLU A 80 9.20 -21.95 1.81
C GLU A 80 10.15 -22.18 0.63
N ASP A 81 9.73 -21.81 -0.56
CA ASP A 81 10.67 -21.35 -1.58
C ASP A 81 10.94 -19.86 -1.34
N GLU A 82 12.15 -19.42 -1.64
CA GLU A 82 12.52 -18.00 -1.48
C GLU A 82 11.68 -17.14 -2.45
N PRO A 83 11.20 -15.97 -2.00
CA PRO A 83 10.42 -15.06 -2.85
C PRO A 83 11.27 -14.59 -4.04
N GLU A 84 10.60 -14.22 -5.12
CA GLU A 84 11.27 -13.57 -6.25
C GLU A 84 12.00 -12.30 -5.78
N GLY A 85 13.22 -12.13 -6.28
CA GLY A 85 14.10 -11.05 -5.84
C GLY A 85 14.86 -11.34 -4.54
N ALA A 86 14.69 -12.49 -3.87
CA ALA A 86 15.56 -12.88 -2.76
C ALA A 86 17.05 -12.86 -3.18
N LEU A 87 17.94 -12.56 -2.23
CA LEU A 87 19.38 -12.55 -2.52
C LEU A 87 19.88 -13.99 -2.70
N ALA A 88 20.41 -14.29 -3.89
CA ALA A 88 21.05 -15.56 -4.18
C ALA A 88 22.41 -15.64 -3.48
N MET A 89 22.57 -16.65 -2.61
CA MET A 89 23.84 -16.93 -1.93
C MET A 89 24.70 -17.90 -2.76
N PRO A 90 26.04 -17.87 -2.63
CA PRO A 90 26.95 -18.76 -3.32
C PRO A 90 26.66 -20.24 -3.12
N ASP A 91 26.94 -21.02 -4.16
CA ASP A 91 26.87 -22.48 -4.11
C ASP A 91 28.13 -23.12 -3.49
N SER A 92 29.25 -22.39 -3.36
CA SER A 92 30.49 -22.85 -2.72
C SER A 92 31.31 -21.66 -2.19
N TYR A 93 32.34 -21.92 -1.39
CA TYR A 93 33.30 -20.90 -0.94
C TYR A 93 34.76 -21.36 -1.15
N PRO A 94 35.64 -20.54 -1.74
CA PRO A 94 35.45 -19.11 -1.95
C PRO A 94 34.79 -18.71 -3.29
N VAL A 95 34.10 -17.58 -3.29
CA VAL A 95 33.62 -16.87 -4.50
C VAL A 95 34.40 -15.60 -4.70
N GLN A 96 35.17 -15.53 -5.80
CA GLN A 96 36.15 -14.47 -6.03
C GLN A 96 35.95 -13.79 -7.40
N PRO A 97 34.87 -12.99 -7.55
CA PRO A 97 34.59 -12.32 -8.81
C PRO A 97 35.56 -11.17 -9.04
N LYS A 98 35.70 -10.77 -10.30
CA LYS A 98 36.36 -9.51 -10.62
C LYS A 98 35.44 -8.35 -10.22
N LEU A 99 35.87 -7.53 -9.28
CA LEU A 99 35.12 -6.36 -8.81
C LEU A 99 35.34 -5.16 -9.74
N LYS A 100 34.32 -4.29 -9.87
CA LYS A 100 34.46 -3.03 -10.61
C LYS A 100 35.34 -2.08 -9.81
N VAL A 101 36.43 -1.62 -10.41
CA VAL A 101 37.26 -0.56 -9.86
C VAL A 101 36.70 0.76 -10.36
N TYR A 102 36.39 1.66 -9.44
CA TYR A 102 35.86 2.98 -9.74
C TYR A 102 37.01 3.97 -9.92
N PRO A 103 36.82 5.06 -10.69
CA PRO A 103 37.78 6.15 -10.71
C PRO A 103 37.90 6.80 -9.32
N ASP A 104 39.10 7.25 -9.00
CA ASP A 104 39.39 8.08 -7.84
C ASP A 104 38.47 9.32 -7.79
N ALA A 105 37.85 9.53 -6.64
CA ALA A 105 37.01 10.70 -6.37
C ALA A 105 37.89 11.80 -5.77
N ASN A 106 37.97 12.96 -6.42
CA ASN A 106 38.78 14.07 -5.92
C ASN A 106 37.94 15.35 -5.72
N PRO A 107 37.71 15.79 -4.46
CA PRO A 107 38.12 15.14 -3.20
C PRO A 107 37.23 13.94 -2.81
N ASP A 108 37.79 12.92 -2.16
CA ASP A 108 37.05 11.93 -1.36
C ASP A 108 37.09 12.37 0.11
N ALA A 109 35.94 12.40 0.77
CA ALA A 109 35.86 12.81 2.17
C ALA A 109 36.61 11.86 3.13
N ALA A 110 36.79 10.58 2.76
CA ALA A 110 37.57 9.61 3.53
C ALA A 110 39.06 10.02 3.66
N ASP A 111 39.61 10.72 2.65
CA ASP A 111 41.00 11.17 2.63
C ASP A 111 41.34 12.08 3.82
N THR A 112 40.35 12.85 4.30
CA THR A 112 40.55 13.80 5.40
C THR A 112 41.00 13.10 6.69
N GLY A 113 40.54 11.86 6.90
CA GLY A 113 40.90 11.02 8.03
C GLY A 113 42.06 10.06 7.77
N ASN A 114 42.70 10.12 6.59
CA ASN A 114 43.59 9.06 6.08
C ASN A 114 42.92 7.67 6.08
N LEU A 115 41.64 7.64 5.72
CA LEU A 115 40.84 6.42 5.64
C LEU A 115 40.75 5.96 4.19
N ILE A 116 40.30 4.72 3.97
CA ILE A 116 40.20 4.13 2.63
C ILE A 116 39.06 4.78 1.83
N GLY A 117 39.42 5.37 0.69
CA GLY A 117 38.48 5.85 -0.33
C GLY A 117 37.66 4.70 -0.92
N TYR A 118 36.46 5.00 -1.44
CA TYR A 118 35.59 3.93 -1.94
C TYR A 118 36.19 3.17 -3.13
N ASP A 119 36.91 3.89 -4.00
CA ASP A 119 37.62 3.35 -5.17
C ASP A 119 38.73 2.36 -4.80
N ASP A 120 39.33 2.48 -3.61
CA ASP A 120 40.37 1.59 -3.08
C ASP A 120 39.85 0.31 -2.42
N ILE A 121 38.56 0.25 -2.07
CA ILE A 121 37.96 -0.94 -1.43
C ILE A 121 38.03 -2.15 -2.38
N ALA A 122 37.60 -2.01 -3.64
CA ALA A 122 37.59 -3.11 -4.60
C ALA A 122 39.00 -3.64 -4.93
N PRO A 123 40.03 -2.80 -5.17
CA PRO A 123 41.43 -3.22 -5.23
C PRO A 123 41.89 -4.01 -4.00
N ARG A 124 41.58 -3.54 -2.77
CA ARG A 124 41.97 -4.23 -1.53
C ARG A 124 41.32 -5.60 -1.40
N LEU A 125 40.00 -5.69 -1.62
CA LEU A 125 39.27 -6.97 -1.59
C LEU A 125 39.80 -7.96 -2.64
N GLN A 126 40.06 -7.51 -3.87
CA GLN A 126 40.65 -8.36 -4.90
C GLN A 126 42.06 -8.84 -4.54
N SER A 127 42.85 -8.04 -3.81
CA SER A 127 44.15 -8.47 -3.30
C SER A 127 44.00 -9.59 -2.26
N LEU A 128 43.07 -9.42 -1.32
CA LEU A 128 42.80 -10.40 -0.27
C LEU A 128 42.26 -11.72 -0.83
N MET A 129 41.34 -11.67 -1.80
CA MET A 129 40.84 -12.84 -2.51
C MET A 129 41.98 -13.61 -3.23
N ARG A 130 42.91 -12.90 -3.90
CA ARG A 130 44.06 -13.57 -4.53
C ARG A 130 45.02 -14.20 -3.53
N ALA A 131 45.13 -13.62 -2.33
CA ALA A 131 46.08 -14.06 -1.31
C ALA A 131 45.54 -15.21 -0.43
N SER A 132 44.22 -15.40 -0.36
CA SER A 132 43.59 -16.34 0.58
C SER A 132 42.35 -17.01 -0.01
N ASP A 133 42.26 -18.34 0.16
CA ASP A 133 41.07 -19.15 -0.18
C ASP A 133 39.94 -19.02 0.84
N ARG A 134 40.15 -18.21 1.89
CA ARG A 134 39.17 -17.96 2.96
C ARG A 134 38.23 -16.80 2.65
N VAL A 135 38.60 -15.94 1.71
CA VAL A 135 37.90 -14.67 1.44
C VAL A 135 37.08 -14.80 0.17
N SER A 136 35.80 -14.46 0.29
CA SER A 136 34.86 -14.34 -0.82
C SER A 136 34.25 -12.96 -0.84
N THR A 137 33.83 -12.48 -2.00
CA THR A 137 33.07 -11.23 -2.12
C THR A 137 31.89 -11.42 -3.06
N GLN A 138 30.75 -10.90 -2.67
CA GLN A 138 29.53 -10.83 -3.46
C GLN A 138 29.14 -9.37 -3.69
N ILE A 139 28.56 -9.08 -4.84
CA ILE A 139 27.88 -7.81 -5.12
C ILE A 139 26.40 -8.04 -4.81
N VAL A 140 25.91 -7.42 -3.75
CA VAL A 140 24.56 -7.67 -3.21
C VAL A 140 23.53 -6.60 -3.59
N GLY A 141 24.01 -5.52 -4.20
CA GLY A 141 23.21 -4.42 -4.73
C GLY A 141 24.09 -3.33 -5.31
N GLU A 142 23.45 -2.25 -5.74
CA GLU A 142 24.10 -1.00 -6.12
C GLU A 142 23.47 0.16 -5.35
N SER A 143 24.25 1.19 -5.05
CA SER A 143 23.77 2.43 -4.46
C SER A 143 22.91 3.23 -5.44
N THR A 144 22.32 4.32 -4.96
CA THR A 144 21.56 5.27 -5.79
C THR A 144 22.34 5.76 -7.01
N GLN A 145 23.66 5.99 -6.88
CA GLN A 145 24.54 6.42 -7.98
C GLN A 145 25.25 5.25 -8.70
N GLY A 146 24.83 4.00 -8.48
CA GLY A 146 25.35 2.83 -9.19
C GLY A 146 26.71 2.33 -8.69
N ARG A 147 27.06 2.59 -7.42
CA ARG A 147 28.25 2.01 -6.77
C ARG A 147 27.93 0.64 -6.18
N GLN A 148 28.81 -0.34 -6.34
CA GLN A 148 28.59 -1.72 -5.87
C GLN A 148 28.58 -1.80 -4.33
N LEU A 149 27.58 -2.50 -3.79
CA LEU A 149 27.49 -2.85 -2.37
C LEU A 149 28.08 -4.25 -2.16
N TYR A 150 29.09 -4.35 -1.28
CA TYR A 150 29.89 -5.56 -1.11
C TYR A 150 29.51 -6.31 0.16
N LEU A 151 29.24 -7.61 0.03
CA LEU A 151 29.20 -8.57 1.13
C LEU A 151 30.43 -9.47 1.06
N VAL A 152 31.33 -9.34 2.04
CA VAL A 152 32.55 -10.16 2.13
C VAL A 152 32.28 -11.32 3.08
N THR A 153 32.57 -12.55 2.65
CA THR A 153 32.48 -13.74 3.50
C THR A 153 33.87 -14.27 3.81
N VAL A 154 34.18 -14.43 5.10
CA VAL A 154 35.41 -15.08 5.59
C VAL A 154 35.04 -16.39 6.27
N THR A 155 35.47 -17.51 5.70
CA THR A 155 35.19 -18.85 6.24
C THR A 155 36.24 -19.86 5.77
N ALA A 156 36.30 -21.04 6.39
CA ALA A 156 37.05 -22.17 5.86
C ALA A 156 36.45 -22.55 4.50
N PRO A 157 37.26 -22.86 3.47
CA PRO A 157 36.75 -23.26 2.15
C PRO A 157 35.68 -24.36 2.25
N GLU A 158 34.69 -24.27 1.36
CA GLU A 158 33.57 -25.19 1.27
C GLU A 158 33.31 -25.56 -0.19
N ASP A 159 33.13 -26.85 -0.46
CA ASP A 159 32.64 -27.31 -1.74
C ASP A 159 31.11 -27.15 -1.88
N GLU A 160 30.59 -27.48 -3.06
CA GLU A 160 29.15 -27.36 -3.36
C GLU A 160 28.27 -28.19 -2.43
N GLU A 161 28.72 -29.39 -2.04
CA GLU A 161 27.96 -30.28 -1.16
C GLU A 161 27.90 -29.72 0.27
N GLN A 162 29.04 -29.24 0.77
CA GLN A 162 29.14 -28.60 2.08
C GLN A 162 28.27 -27.35 2.14
N THR A 163 28.38 -26.45 1.16
CA THR A 163 27.58 -25.22 1.13
C THR A 163 26.09 -25.50 0.95
N ALA A 164 25.70 -26.47 0.13
CA ALA A 164 24.31 -26.90 0.01
C ALA A 164 23.77 -27.47 1.34
N GLN A 165 24.57 -28.24 2.08
CA GLN A 165 24.19 -28.75 3.40
C GLN A 165 24.02 -27.63 4.44
N GLN A 166 24.90 -26.62 4.44
CA GLN A 166 24.74 -25.43 5.30
C GLN A 166 23.45 -24.65 4.95
N THR A 167 23.16 -24.47 3.67
CA THR A 167 21.92 -23.84 3.18
C THR A 167 20.68 -24.64 3.61
N ALA A 168 20.74 -25.97 3.53
CA ALA A 168 19.67 -26.85 3.98
C ALA A 168 19.44 -26.75 5.50
N TRP A 169 20.50 -26.66 6.30
CA TRP A 169 20.41 -26.46 7.76
C TRP A 169 19.86 -25.09 8.13
N ARG A 170 20.33 -24.01 7.49
CA ARG A 170 19.76 -22.66 7.66
C ARG A 170 18.25 -22.66 7.39
N LYS A 171 17.84 -23.21 6.24
CA LYS A 171 16.43 -23.36 5.88
C LYS A 171 15.68 -24.21 6.90
N LYS A 172 16.26 -25.31 7.37
CA LYS A 172 15.65 -26.21 8.38
C LYS A 172 15.44 -25.50 9.72
N ILE A 173 16.38 -24.69 10.21
CA ILE A 173 16.23 -23.87 11.43
C ILE A 173 14.99 -22.98 11.31
N ARG A 174 14.88 -22.28 10.18
CA ARG A 174 13.78 -21.35 9.90
C ARG A 174 12.43 -22.03 9.71
N THR A 175 12.40 -23.13 8.97
CA THR A 175 11.17 -23.73 8.44
C THR A 175 10.70 -24.98 9.16
N ASN A 176 11.62 -25.70 9.80
CA ASN A 176 11.33 -26.92 10.55
C ASN A 176 12.16 -26.98 11.85
N PRO A 177 11.98 -26.00 12.74
CA PRO A 177 12.79 -25.84 13.96
C PRO A 177 12.65 -27.01 14.93
N GLY A 178 11.51 -27.72 14.94
CA GLY A 178 11.35 -28.93 15.76
C GLY A 178 12.32 -30.03 15.35
N ASP A 179 12.50 -30.23 14.04
CA ASP A 179 13.50 -31.19 13.52
C ASP A 179 14.92 -30.63 13.65
N ALA A 180 15.12 -29.31 13.58
CA ALA A 180 16.43 -28.68 13.80
C ALA A 180 16.90 -28.87 15.26
N ALA A 181 15.99 -28.70 16.22
CA ALA A 181 16.27 -28.82 17.67
C ALA A 181 16.78 -30.21 18.08
N THR A 182 16.51 -31.26 17.29
CA THR A 182 16.93 -32.64 17.58
C THR A 182 18.01 -33.15 16.63
N ASP A 183 18.44 -32.37 15.64
CA ASP A 183 19.42 -32.76 14.64
C ASP A 183 20.86 -32.63 15.17
N THR A 184 21.47 -33.77 15.51
CA THR A 184 22.85 -33.80 16.02
C THR A 184 23.89 -33.43 14.97
N ALA A 185 23.61 -33.66 13.69
CA ALA A 185 24.54 -33.30 12.61
C ALA A 185 24.52 -31.78 12.40
N LEU A 186 23.35 -31.15 12.42
CA LEU A 186 23.22 -29.70 12.42
C LEU A 186 23.96 -29.08 13.60
N LYS A 187 23.69 -29.51 14.83
CA LYS A 187 24.31 -28.94 16.03
C LYS A 187 25.84 -29.01 16.05
N SER A 188 26.42 -30.02 15.41
CA SER A 188 27.89 -30.20 15.39
C SER A 188 28.57 -29.68 14.13
N GLY A 189 27.82 -29.48 13.05
CA GLY A 189 28.38 -29.17 11.73
C GLY A 189 27.90 -27.86 11.12
N TYR A 190 26.84 -27.24 11.64
CA TYR A 190 26.33 -25.98 11.12
C TYR A 190 27.32 -24.85 11.40
N LYS A 191 27.74 -24.15 10.35
CA LYS A 191 28.61 -22.98 10.49
C LYS A 191 27.76 -21.77 10.83
N THR A 192 27.81 -21.31 12.07
CA THR A 192 26.93 -20.23 12.52
C THR A 192 27.32 -18.89 11.87
N PRO A 193 26.34 -18.15 11.28
CA PRO A 193 26.61 -16.86 10.66
C PRO A 193 26.81 -15.73 11.67
N ILE A 194 27.90 -14.96 11.54
CA ILE A 194 28.14 -13.71 12.27
C ILE A 194 28.23 -12.59 11.25
N TRP A 195 27.42 -11.54 11.39
CA TRP A 195 27.36 -10.46 10.42
C TRP A 195 27.74 -9.12 11.04
N ILE A 196 28.68 -8.43 10.42
CA ILE A 196 29.10 -7.08 10.78
C ILE A 196 28.78 -6.17 9.59
N SER A 197 28.06 -5.09 9.84
CA SER A 197 27.81 -4.04 8.87
C SER A 197 28.46 -2.73 9.28
N SER A 198 28.76 -1.89 8.28
CA SER A 198 29.45 -0.62 8.51
C SER A 198 28.99 0.43 7.49
N ASN A 199 29.10 1.69 7.91
CA ASN A 199 28.99 2.85 7.03
C ASN A 199 27.63 2.94 6.30
N ILE A 200 26.54 2.59 7.00
CA ILE A 200 25.16 2.90 6.56
C ILE A 200 24.92 4.41 6.57
N HIS A 201 25.55 5.11 7.51
CA HIS A 201 25.73 6.56 7.44
C HIS A 201 27.06 6.86 6.75
N GLY A 202 27.02 7.57 5.63
CA GLY A 202 28.20 7.74 4.78
C GLY A 202 29.37 8.44 5.48
N ASN A 203 29.10 9.38 6.36
CA ASN A 203 30.12 10.09 7.13
C ASN A 203 30.60 9.37 8.41
N GLU A 204 30.35 8.07 8.55
CA GLU A 204 30.83 7.23 9.66
C GLU A 204 31.73 6.12 9.08
N TRP A 205 32.99 6.47 8.79
CA TRP A 205 33.85 5.71 7.89
C TRP A 205 34.58 4.52 8.54
N GLU A 206 34.96 4.63 9.81
CA GLU A 206 35.98 3.81 10.46
C GLU A 206 35.60 2.34 10.64
N GLY A 207 34.29 2.02 10.68
CA GLY A 207 33.81 0.64 10.68
C GLY A 207 34.23 -0.12 9.41
N THR A 208 34.27 0.56 8.26
CA THR A 208 34.73 -0.03 6.98
C THR A 208 36.20 -0.44 7.07
N ASP A 209 37.05 0.48 7.51
CA ASP A 209 38.49 0.28 7.62
C ASP A 209 38.82 -0.81 8.65
N ALA A 210 38.14 -0.81 9.81
CA ALA A 210 38.26 -1.86 10.81
C ALA A 210 37.82 -3.24 10.29
N SER A 211 36.72 -3.29 9.52
CA SER A 211 36.27 -4.52 8.85
C SER A 211 37.33 -5.04 7.88
N LEU A 212 37.88 -4.17 7.03
CA LEU A 212 38.93 -4.54 6.07
C LEU A 212 40.22 -5.02 6.76
N ASP A 213 40.61 -4.36 7.85
CA ASP A 213 41.78 -4.76 8.65
C ASP A 213 41.58 -6.09 9.39
N TYR A 214 40.34 -6.40 9.81
CA TYR A 214 40.04 -7.69 10.44
C TYR A 214 39.91 -8.82 9.41
N ILE A 215 39.31 -8.55 8.24
CA ILE A 215 39.32 -9.49 7.11
C ILE A 215 40.76 -9.83 6.71
N GLU A 216 41.65 -8.83 6.60
CA GLU A 216 43.06 -9.06 6.29
C GLU A 216 43.77 -9.89 7.37
N GLU A 217 43.54 -9.59 8.65
CA GLU A 217 44.08 -10.38 9.77
C GLU A 217 43.68 -11.85 9.65
N LEU A 218 42.40 -12.15 9.42
CA LEU A 218 41.90 -13.52 9.28
C LEU A 218 42.37 -14.21 8.00
N ALA A 219 42.50 -13.45 6.91
CA ALA A 219 42.95 -13.97 5.61
C ALA A 219 44.43 -14.38 5.64
N THR A 220 45.26 -13.64 6.38
CA THR A 220 46.72 -13.79 6.41
C THR A 220 47.25 -14.54 7.63
N ALA A 221 46.46 -14.67 8.70
CA ALA A 221 46.85 -15.39 9.90
C ALA A 221 47.23 -16.87 9.62
N PRO A 222 48.19 -17.42 10.38
CA PRO A 222 48.50 -18.85 10.34
C PRO A 222 47.22 -19.67 10.51
N TRP A 223 47.01 -20.68 9.65
CA TRP A 223 45.77 -21.45 9.66
C TRP A 223 45.46 -22.05 11.04
N ASN A 224 46.47 -22.47 11.80
CA ASN A 224 46.26 -23.05 13.13
C ASN A 224 45.61 -22.10 14.13
N ASP A 225 45.74 -20.80 13.93
CA ASP A 225 45.25 -19.78 14.86
C ASP A 225 43.77 -19.47 14.57
N VAL A 226 43.34 -19.57 13.30
CA VAL A 226 41.97 -19.22 12.87
C VAL A 226 41.11 -20.42 12.47
N LYS A 227 41.68 -21.63 12.36
CA LYS A 227 40.95 -22.81 11.85
C LYS A 227 39.73 -23.18 12.68
N SER A 228 39.75 -22.96 13.99
CA SER A 228 38.64 -23.34 14.86
C SER A 228 37.44 -22.43 14.57
N LEU A 229 37.70 -21.12 14.61
CA LEU A 229 36.74 -20.08 14.26
C LEU A 229 36.16 -20.29 12.86
N LEU A 230 37.01 -20.39 11.83
CA LEU A 230 36.52 -20.43 10.45
C LEU A 230 35.87 -21.77 10.04
N ARG A 231 36.06 -22.84 10.84
CA ARG A 231 35.33 -24.11 10.66
C ARG A 231 33.99 -24.12 11.38
N GLY A 232 33.84 -23.40 12.49
CA GLY A 232 32.59 -23.28 13.23
C GLY A 232 31.69 -22.15 12.75
N HIS A 233 32.24 -21.16 12.04
CA HIS A 233 31.53 -19.93 11.72
C HIS A 233 31.72 -19.47 10.27
N ARG A 234 30.75 -18.70 9.77
CA ARG A 234 30.90 -17.85 8.58
C ARG A 234 30.79 -16.40 9.01
N LEU A 235 31.87 -15.64 8.82
CA LEU A 235 31.89 -14.22 9.12
C LEU A 235 31.51 -13.44 7.87
N TYR A 236 30.51 -12.58 7.97
CA TYR A 236 30.01 -11.74 6.90
C TYR A 236 30.30 -10.27 7.23
N PHE A 237 30.77 -9.51 6.24
CA PHE A 237 31.05 -8.09 6.38
C PHE A 237 30.37 -7.31 5.26
N SER A 238 29.38 -6.49 5.60
CA SER A 238 28.89 -5.43 4.72
C SER A 238 29.78 -4.20 4.91
N VAL A 239 30.88 -4.16 4.18
CA VAL A 239 31.98 -3.20 4.43
C VAL A 239 31.59 -1.75 4.17
N VAL A 240 30.67 -1.50 3.24
CA VAL A 240 30.12 -0.16 2.96
C VAL A 240 28.66 -0.29 2.50
N LEU A 241 27.75 0.29 3.26
CA LEU A 241 26.31 0.28 2.94
C LEU A 241 25.84 1.57 2.24
N ASN A 242 26.49 2.71 2.47
CA ASN A 242 26.19 3.99 1.81
C ASN A 242 27.45 4.59 1.16
N PRO A 243 27.91 4.02 0.03
CA PRO A 243 29.14 4.48 -0.62
C PRO A 243 29.01 5.88 -1.24
N ASP A 244 27.79 6.30 -1.60
CA ASP A 244 27.53 7.62 -2.18
C ASP A 244 27.73 8.72 -1.12
N GLY A 245 27.08 8.57 0.04
CA GLY A 245 27.28 9.45 1.18
C GLY A 245 28.71 9.40 1.71
N ARG A 246 29.35 8.22 1.69
CA ARG A 246 30.77 8.04 2.09
C ARG A 246 31.71 8.94 1.32
N THR A 247 31.58 8.92 0.00
CA THR A 247 32.47 9.64 -0.92
C THR A 247 32.44 11.15 -0.66
N ILE A 248 31.27 11.71 -0.34
CA ILE A 248 31.09 13.17 -0.16
C ILE A 248 31.01 13.61 1.31
N GLY A 249 31.14 12.68 2.26
CA GLY A 249 31.05 12.95 3.69
C GLY A 249 29.66 13.42 4.13
N GLN A 250 28.63 12.73 3.64
CA GLN A 250 27.24 12.95 4.03
C GLN A 250 26.70 11.73 4.78
N ARG A 251 25.92 11.99 5.84
CA ARG A 251 25.23 10.95 6.61
C ARG A 251 24.20 10.17 5.75
N PRO A 252 23.17 10.82 5.20
CA PRO A 252 22.17 10.13 4.38
C PRO A 252 22.72 9.69 3.01
N THR A 253 21.92 8.93 2.26
CA THR A 253 22.24 8.47 0.90
C THR A 253 22.18 9.62 -0.11
N ALA A 254 22.43 9.35 -1.40
CA ALA A 254 22.29 10.35 -2.45
C ALA A 254 20.85 10.88 -2.62
N LEU A 255 19.84 10.13 -2.16
CA LEU A 255 18.45 10.60 -2.08
C LEU A 255 18.19 11.53 -0.87
N ASN A 256 19.23 11.79 -0.06
CA ASN A 256 19.17 12.57 1.18
C ASN A 256 18.27 11.92 2.26
N LEU A 257 17.93 10.64 2.11
CA LEU A 257 17.28 9.83 3.13
C LEU A 257 18.31 9.14 4.03
N ASP A 258 18.05 9.12 5.33
CA ASP A 258 18.81 8.28 6.25
C ASP A 258 18.39 6.81 6.03
N ALA A 259 19.29 6.01 5.43
CA ALA A 259 19.00 4.61 5.14
C ALA A 259 18.73 3.80 6.42
N ASN A 260 19.31 4.20 7.56
CA ASN A 260 19.03 3.60 8.86
C ASN A 260 17.68 4.06 9.45
N ARG A 261 16.78 4.59 8.62
CA ARG A 261 15.37 4.87 8.91
C ARG A 261 14.42 4.34 7.83
N ASP A 262 14.96 3.60 6.86
CA ASP A 262 14.28 3.22 5.62
C ASP A 262 14.12 1.69 5.47
N MET A 263 14.47 0.91 6.51
CA MET A 263 14.48 -0.57 6.43
C MET A 263 13.11 -1.19 6.13
N ILE A 264 12.01 -0.47 6.36
CA ILE A 264 10.63 -0.92 6.10
C ILE A 264 9.90 -0.08 5.05
N THR A 265 10.49 1.01 4.57
CA THR A 265 9.87 1.78 3.47
C THR A 265 10.56 1.43 2.16
N ASN A 266 11.87 1.16 2.24
CA ASN A 266 12.72 0.68 1.16
C ASN A 266 12.65 1.58 -0.07
N THR A 267 12.69 2.89 0.18
CA THR A 267 12.80 3.91 -0.88
C THR A 267 14.22 3.94 -1.44
N THR A 268 15.23 3.65 -0.61
CA THR A 268 16.63 3.60 -1.01
C THR A 268 17.03 2.19 -1.48
N PRO A 269 17.84 2.06 -2.55
CA PRO A 269 18.38 0.77 -2.94
C PRO A 269 19.34 0.19 -1.89
N GLU A 270 19.99 1.04 -1.09
CA GLU A 270 20.86 0.64 0.02
C GLU A 270 20.09 -0.14 1.11
N SER A 271 18.93 0.36 1.56
CA SER A 271 18.09 -0.34 2.55
C SER A 271 17.50 -1.62 1.97
N THR A 272 17.13 -1.63 0.69
CA THR A 272 16.68 -2.83 -0.03
C THR A 272 17.77 -3.91 -0.04
N SER A 273 19.01 -3.54 -0.33
CA SER A 273 20.17 -4.45 -0.27
C SER A 273 20.39 -5.00 1.15
N PHE A 274 20.28 -4.15 2.18
CA PHE A 274 20.43 -4.57 3.57
C PHE A 274 19.38 -5.62 3.97
N VAL A 275 18.10 -5.36 3.71
CA VAL A 275 17.00 -6.27 4.06
C VAL A 275 17.14 -7.61 3.37
N ARG A 276 17.42 -7.63 2.07
CA ARG A 276 17.65 -8.88 1.31
C ARG A 276 18.84 -9.67 1.87
N THR A 277 19.88 -8.97 2.31
CA THR A 277 21.06 -9.58 2.94
C THR A 277 20.72 -10.15 4.32
N ALA A 278 19.97 -9.43 5.15
CA ALA A 278 19.58 -9.89 6.48
C ALA A 278 18.82 -11.23 6.42
N HIS A 279 17.85 -11.35 5.50
CA HIS A 279 17.09 -12.59 5.29
C HIS A 279 17.95 -13.73 4.73
N ALA A 280 18.85 -13.44 3.79
CA ALA A 280 19.68 -14.47 3.16
C ALA A 280 20.81 -14.98 4.08
N VAL A 281 21.38 -14.10 4.89
CA VAL A 281 22.42 -14.45 5.88
C VAL A 281 21.78 -15.19 7.07
N GLN A 282 20.62 -14.74 7.56
CA GLN A 282 19.96 -15.26 8.77
C GLN A 282 20.98 -15.34 9.92
N ALA A 283 21.49 -14.16 10.29
CA ALA A 283 22.59 -14.04 11.23
C ALA A 283 22.23 -14.67 12.58
N LEU A 284 23.17 -15.39 13.20
CA LEU A 284 23.06 -15.73 14.62
C LEU A 284 23.30 -14.49 15.47
N TYR A 285 24.27 -13.68 15.03
CA TYR A 285 24.61 -12.39 15.63
C TYR A 285 24.86 -11.34 14.54
N ALA A 286 24.29 -10.14 14.70
CA ALA A 286 24.44 -9.02 13.78
C ALA A 286 24.85 -7.72 14.50
N ALA A 287 25.92 -7.06 14.07
CA ALA A 287 26.31 -5.76 14.62
C ALA A 287 26.48 -4.71 13.53
N ASP A 288 25.95 -3.50 13.76
CA ASP A 288 26.10 -2.37 12.85
C ASP A 288 26.98 -1.28 13.47
N PHE A 289 28.01 -0.86 12.75
CA PHE A 289 29.02 0.08 13.24
C PHE A 289 28.76 1.50 12.73
N HIS A 290 28.64 2.41 13.68
CA HIS A 290 28.26 3.81 13.58
C HIS A 290 29.24 4.75 14.30
N GLY A 291 28.96 6.05 14.25
CA GLY A 291 29.59 7.04 15.12
C GLY A 291 28.80 8.36 15.20
N TYR A 292 28.94 9.18 16.24
CA TYR A 292 29.87 9.07 17.35
C TYR A 292 29.23 9.61 18.63
N THR A 293 29.46 8.93 19.75
CA THR A 293 28.81 9.21 21.04
C THR A 293 29.77 9.79 22.10
N GLY A 294 31.01 10.11 21.74
CA GLY A 294 32.03 10.66 22.66
C GLY A 294 32.78 9.58 23.46
N VAL A 295 32.14 8.45 23.71
CA VAL A 295 32.67 7.20 24.28
C VAL A 295 32.13 6.05 23.44
N LEU A 296 32.81 4.91 23.39
CA LEU A 296 32.25 3.71 22.77
C LEU A 296 30.90 3.42 23.43
N GLN A 297 29.87 3.26 22.61
CA GLN A 297 28.55 2.83 23.07
C GLN A 297 28.13 1.59 22.30
N ILE A 298 27.60 0.59 23.01
CA ILE A 298 27.09 -0.63 22.40
C ILE A 298 25.75 -1.00 23.04
N GLU A 299 24.74 -1.21 22.20
CA GLU A 299 23.42 -1.72 22.60
C GLU A 299 23.53 -3.08 23.31
N PRO A 300 22.58 -3.52 24.15
CA PRO A 300 21.13 -3.31 24.01
C PRO A 300 20.64 -1.91 24.38
N CYS A 301 19.51 -1.51 23.78
CA CYS A 301 18.81 -0.26 24.06
C CYS A 301 18.14 -0.23 25.43
N GLY A 302 17.83 0.97 25.91
CA GLY A 302 16.91 1.18 27.03
C GLY A 302 15.45 1.20 26.57
N PRO A 303 14.50 1.42 27.49
CA PRO A 303 13.08 1.44 27.17
C PRO A 303 12.63 2.75 26.46
N PRO A 304 11.49 2.72 25.75
CA PRO A 304 10.56 1.59 25.64
C PRO A 304 10.97 0.56 24.58
N HIS A 305 10.69 -0.70 24.88
CA HIS A 305 10.92 -1.82 23.96
C HIS A 305 9.77 -2.04 23.00
N GLY A 306 10.08 -2.36 21.75
CA GLY A 306 9.07 -2.67 20.73
C GLY A 306 8.25 -3.92 21.06
N ASP A 307 7.00 -3.94 20.59
CA ASP A 307 6.02 -4.96 20.97
C ASP A 307 6.36 -6.36 20.43
N ASP A 308 7.05 -6.47 19.29
CA ASP A 308 7.21 -7.73 18.55
C ASP A 308 8.60 -8.38 18.64
N TYR A 309 9.49 -7.90 19.53
CA TYR A 309 10.78 -8.57 19.76
C TYR A 309 10.66 -9.65 20.85
N GLU A 310 11.39 -10.76 20.69
CA GLU A 310 11.49 -11.86 21.67
C GLU A 310 12.65 -11.57 22.65
N TYR A 311 12.48 -10.60 23.55
CA TYR A 311 13.57 -10.14 24.44
C TYR A 311 14.11 -11.24 25.35
N ASP A 312 13.28 -12.20 25.75
CA ASP A 312 13.72 -13.31 26.59
C ASP A 312 14.79 -14.19 25.91
N LEU A 313 14.84 -14.17 24.57
CA LEU A 313 15.87 -14.84 23.76
C LEU A 313 17.01 -13.90 23.36
N PHE A 314 16.71 -12.61 23.17
CA PHE A 314 17.65 -11.61 22.67
C PHE A 314 18.55 -10.99 23.77
N ILE A 315 17.94 -10.44 24.83
CA ILE A 315 18.66 -9.58 25.78
C ILE A 315 19.74 -10.29 26.61
N PRO A 316 19.61 -11.58 27.00
CA PRO A 316 20.65 -12.24 27.78
C PRO A 316 22.01 -12.25 27.06
N HIS A 317 21.98 -12.48 25.75
CA HIS A 317 23.18 -12.53 24.92
C HIS A 317 23.65 -11.14 24.48
N ALA A 318 22.73 -10.24 24.10
CA ALA A 318 23.07 -8.86 23.72
C ALA A 318 23.81 -8.11 24.84
N TYR A 319 23.32 -8.22 26.09
CA TYR A 319 23.94 -7.55 27.23
C TYR A 319 25.28 -8.19 27.62
N ALA A 320 25.37 -9.51 27.62
CA ALA A 320 26.62 -10.21 27.96
C ALA A 320 27.72 -9.98 26.91
N ALA A 321 27.37 -9.90 25.62
CA ALA A 321 28.29 -9.50 24.56
C ALA A 321 28.83 -8.08 24.80
N SER A 322 27.97 -7.15 25.18
CA SER A 322 28.33 -5.77 25.52
C SER A 322 29.29 -5.68 26.70
N LEU A 323 29.06 -6.47 27.75
CA LEU A 323 29.97 -6.55 28.89
C LEU A 323 31.33 -7.15 28.50
N LYS A 324 31.38 -8.10 27.56
CA LYS A 324 32.65 -8.60 27.02
C LYS A 324 33.38 -7.52 26.25
N VAL A 325 32.69 -6.79 25.38
CA VAL A 325 33.25 -5.64 24.65
C VAL A 325 33.79 -4.58 25.61
N GLU A 326 33.03 -4.24 26.66
CA GLU A 326 33.46 -3.29 27.69
C GLU A 326 34.82 -3.69 28.28
N ARG A 327 34.93 -4.93 28.79
CA ARG A 327 36.18 -5.43 29.37
C ARG A 327 37.32 -5.41 28.36
N ASP A 328 37.11 -5.99 27.19
CA ASP A 328 38.19 -6.18 26.21
C ASP A 328 38.68 -4.86 25.62
N VAL A 329 37.80 -3.88 25.39
CA VAL A 329 38.19 -2.54 24.89
C VAL A 329 38.90 -1.75 25.97
N VAL A 330 38.51 -1.91 27.24
CA VAL A 330 39.19 -1.30 28.37
C VAL A 330 40.59 -1.89 28.57
N ASP A 331 40.69 -3.22 28.57
CA ASP A 331 41.94 -3.98 28.71
C ASP A 331 42.90 -3.74 27.53
N ALA A 332 42.39 -3.37 26.36
CA ALA A 332 43.21 -3.04 25.19
C ALA A 332 44.00 -1.72 25.35
N GLU A 333 43.65 -0.86 26.33
CA GLU A 333 44.33 0.41 26.64
C GLU A 333 44.65 1.26 25.39
N ILE A 334 43.70 1.32 24.44
CA ILE A 334 43.89 1.96 23.14
C ILE A 334 44.28 3.44 23.34
N PRO A 335 45.46 3.88 22.86
CA PRO A 335 45.95 5.23 23.12
C PRO A 335 44.98 6.31 22.66
N GLY A 336 44.59 7.19 23.58
CA GLY A 336 43.67 8.29 23.31
C GLY A 336 42.20 7.91 23.31
N ASN A 337 41.82 6.66 23.59
CA ASN A 337 40.42 6.26 23.77
C ASN A 337 39.74 7.04 24.92
N THR A 338 38.42 7.13 24.89
CA THR A 338 37.60 7.74 25.97
C THR A 338 36.81 6.67 26.70
N TYR A 339 36.49 6.95 27.96
CA TYR A 339 35.80 6.04 28.85
C TYR A 339 34.61 6.71 29.51
N TYR A 340 33.68 5.91 30.02
CA TYR A 340 32.47 6.37 30.69
C TYR A 340 32.66 6.27 32.21
N ASN A 341 32.31 7.34 32.93
CA ASN A 341 32.26 7.32 34.38
C ASN A 341 30.84 6.97 34.84
N VAL A 342 30.63 5.76 35.36
CA VAL A 342 29.30 5.27 35.76
C VAL A 342 28.75 5.99 36.99
N THR A 343 29.61 6.59 37.82
CA THR A 343 29.20 7.34 39.02
C THR A 343 28.77 8.77 38.69
N THR A 344 29.43 9.44 37.75
CA THR A 344 29.15 10.85 37.40
C THR A 344 28.33 11.02 36.11
N GLY A 345 28.23 9.97 35.30
CA GLY A 345 27.61 9.99 33.97
C GLY A 345 28.44 10.75 32.92
N GLN A 346 29.71 11.05 33.19
CA GLN A 346 30.57 11.84 32.31
C GLN A 346 31.50 10.97 31.47
N VAL A 347 31.79 11.43 30.25
CA VAL A 347 32.88 10.86 29.44
C VAL A 347 34.21 11.45 29.91
N VAL A 348 35.19 10.58 30.16
CA VAL A 348 36.53 10.93 30.62
C VAL A 348 37.61 10.50 29.61
N PRO A 349 38.71 11.26 29.50
CA PRO A 349 39.76 10.97 28.53
C PRO A 349 40.72 9.85 28.94
N GLU A 350 40.66 9.40 30.20
CA GLU A 350 41.57 8.42 30.77
C GLU A 350 40.81 7.50 31.73
N ASN A 351 41.14 6.21 31.71
CA ASN A 351 40.71 5.26 32.72
C ASN A 351 41.64 5.38 33.95
N THR A 352 41.12 5.84 35.08
CA THR A 352 41.90 6.12 36.31
C THR A 352 41.42 5.37 37.55
N SER A 353 40.25 4.75 37.49
CA SER A 353 39.65 3.95 38.57
C SER A 353 38.61 2.97 38.01
N ALA A 354 38.13 2.06 38.87
CA ALA A 354 37.01 1.17 38.59
C ALA A 354 35.64 1.88 38.41
N ASP A 355 35.58 3.21 38.55
CA ASP A 355 34.39 3.97 38.17
C ASP A 355 34.47 4.46 36.71
N THR A 356 35.66 4.41 36.11
CA THR A 356 35.99 4.96 34.78
C THR A 356 36.49 3.91 33.80
N ASP A 357 36.43 2.63 34.16
CA ASP A 357 36.84 1.49 33.35
C ASP A 357 35.65 0.92 32.56
N HIS A 358 34.79 1.82 32.05
CA HIS A 358 33.54 1.47 31.38
C HIS A 358 33.43 2.09 30.00
N ILE A 359 32.59 1.45 29.18
CA ILE A 359 32.00 2.04 27.98
C ILE A 359 30.55 2.42 28.31
N ARG A 360 29.78 2.90 27.35
CA ARG A 360 28.35 3.13 27.57
C ARG A 360 27.52 1.95 27.04
N ILE A 361 26.70 1.37 27.90
CA ILE A 361 25.71 0.36 27.51
C ILE A 361 24.32 0.98 27.72
N PRO A 362 23.57 1.38 26.67
CA PRO A 362 22.34 2.16 26.82
C PRO A 362 21.33 1.55 27.78
N TYR A 363 21.13 0.23 27.74
CA TYR A 363 20.26 -0.49 28.69
C TYR A 363 20.62 -0.23 30.17
N ARG A 364 21.91 -0.13 30.50
CA ARG A 364 22.42 0.14 31.86
C ARG A 364 22.49 1.64 32.17
N ASP A 365 22.91 2.44 31.19
CA ASP A 365 23.43 3.78 31.41
C ASP A 365 22.53 4.90 30.87
N THR A 366 21.52 4.58 30.05
CA THR A 366 20.61 5.53 29.38
C THR A 366 19.15 5.11 29.55
N PRO A 367 18.56 5.31 30.73
CA PRO A 367 17.23 4.78 31.07
C PRO A 367 16.06 5.41 30.28
N THR A 368 16.29 6.48 29.52
CA THR A 368 15.29 7.08 28.61
C THR A 368 15.96 7.71 27.39
N GLY A 369 15.36 7.60 26.21
CA GLY A 369 15.78 8.35 25.00
C GLY A 369 16.80 7.66 24.10
N TRP A 370 17.12 6.39 24.36
CA TRP A 370 17.84 5.50 23.43
C TRP A 370 17.11 4.17 23.39
N ASP A 371 16.02 4.14 22.62
CA ASP A 371 15.08 3.02 22.54
C ASP A 371 15.17 2.25 21.22
N ASP A 372 14.66 1.03 21.23
CA ASP A 372 14.61 0.09 20.12
C ASP A 372 13.16 -0.15 19.65
N PHE A 373 12.25 0.77 19.95
CA PHE A 373 10.84 0.59 19.65
C PHE A 373 10.55 0.34 18.17
N PRO A 374 11.09 1.12 17.20
CA PRO A 374 10.77 0.94 15.78
C PRO A 374 11.61 -0.15 15.07
N PRO A 375 11.02 -0.87 14.09
CA PRO A 375 11.70 -1.91 13.31
C PRO A 375 12.51 -1.35 12.13
N ILE A 376 12.96 -0.08 12.21
CA ILE A 376 13.47 0.67 11.05
C ILE A 376 14.99 0.87 11.06
N PHE A 377 15.64 0.55 12.18
CA PHE A 377 17.09 0.61 12.33
C PHE A 377 17.70 -0.75 11.93
N THR A 378 18.94 -0.77 11.46
CA THR A 378 19.67 -1.96 11.02
C THR A 378 19.68 -3.08 12.06
N ALA A 379 20.10 -2.78 13.30
CA ALA A 379 20.19 -3.76 14.38
C ALA A 379 18.79 -4.28 14.77
N GLN A 380 17.83 -3.38 14.94
CA GLN A 380 16.45 -3.71 15.28
C GLN A 380 15.77 -4.55 14.17
N TYR A 381 15.98 -4.20 12.89
CA TYR A 381 15.49 -5.00 11.78
C TYR A 381 16.10 -6.41 11.78
N ALA A 382 17.42 -6.52 12.02
CA ALA A 382 18.10 -7.82 12.07
C ALA A 382 17.55 -8.73 13.17
N ALA A 383 17.09 -8.19 14.30
CA ALA A 383 16.47 -8.98 15.37
C ALA A 383 15.22 -9.75 14.90
N PHE A 384 14.46 -9.22 13.92
CA PHE A 384 13.31 -9.92 13.34
C PHE A 384 13.69 -11.16 12.51
N THR A 385 14.98 -11.32 12.17
CA THR A 385 15.50 -12.52 11.49
C THR A 385 15.95 -13.60 12.47
N GLY A 386 15.69 -13.43 13.77
CA GLY A 386 16.12 -14.34 14.83
C GLY A 386 17.58 -14.14 15.25
N ALA A 387 18.17 -12.97 14.96
CA ALA A 387 19.52 -12.61 15.36
C ALA A 387 19.54 -11.95 16.75
N VAL A 388 20.59 -12.19 17.52
CA VAL A 388 21.02 -11.25 18.57
C VAL A 388 21.73 -10.09 17.87
N SER A 389 21.42 -8.85 18.20
CA SER A 389 21.93 -7.70 17.45
C SER A 389 22.24 -6.47 18.29
N ASN A 390 23.25 -5.70 17.87
CA ASN A 390 23.67 -4.48 18.54
C ASN A 390 24.08 -3.38 17.55
N THR A 391 23.61 -2.15 17.79
CA THR A 391 24.26 -0.94 17.26
C THR A 391 25.54 -0.65 18.06
N VAL A 392 26.63 -0.32 17.37
CA VAL A 392 27.91 0.12 17.94
C VAL A 392 28.19 1.55 17.52
N GLU A 393 28.35 2.47 18.46
CA GLU A 393 28.68 3.88 18.21
C GLU A 393 30.11 4.20 18.67
N LEU A 394 30.96 4.65 17.73
CA LEU A 394 32.38 4.87 17.98
C LEU A 394 32.66 6.13 18.82
N PRO A 395 33.78 6.17 19.58
CA PRO A 395 34.01 7.20 20.59
C PRO A 395 34.32 8.60 20.03
N LYS A 396 35.20 8.73 19.03
CA LYS A 396 35.76 10.03 18.65
C LYS A 396 34.94 10.72 17.59
N GLY A 397 34.34 11.85 17.95
CA GLY A 397 33.58 12.69 17.03
C GLY A 397 34.41 13.29 15.89
N ARG A 398 33.69 13.82 14.90
CA ARG A 398 34.23 14.55 13.75
C ARG A 398 34.35 16.06 14.02
N PRO A 399 35.25 16.77 13.33
CA PRO A 399 35.27 18.23 13.32
C PRO A 399 34.02 18.86 12.70
N ASN A 400 33.45 18.23 11.68
CA ASN A 400 32.22 18.62 11.00
C ASN A 400 31.63 17.41 10.25
N ASN A 401 30.49 17.57 9.57
CA ASN A 401 29.82 16.45 8.91
C ASN A 401 30.62 15.84 7.76
N GLY A 402 31.45 16.62 7.06
CA GLY A 402 32.12 16.23 5.82
C GLY A 402 33.61 15.89 5.95
N SER A 403 34.13 15.72 7.16
CA SER A 403 35.54 15.36 7.37
C SER A 403 35.77 14.64 8.70
N GLN A 404 36.88 13.91 8.78
CA GLN A 404 37.39 13.29 10.00
C GLN A 404 38.87 13.70 10.20
N THR A 405 39.38 13.71 11.44
CA THR A 405 40.82 13.89 11.69
C THR A 405 41.55 12.56 11.67
N PRO A 406 42.80 12.49 11.18
CA PRO A 406 43.58 11.24 11.21
C PRO A 406 43.77 10.66 12.63
N ALA A 407 43.88 11.53 13.64
CA ALA A 407 44.03 11.10 15.03
C ALA A 407 42.76 10.41 15.56
N SER A 408 41.59 11.03 15.37
CA SER A 408 40.30 10.41 15.74
C SER A 408 40.05 9.13 14.95
N ALA A 409 40.30 9.14 13.64
CA ALA A 409 40.14 8.00 12.76
C ALA A 409 40.97 6.78 13.25
N THR A 410 42.26 6.99 13.55
CA THR A 410 43.15 5.94 14.05
C THR A 410 42.60 5.29 15.33
N ILE A 411 42.10 6.11 16.27
CA ILE A 411 41.53 5.62 17.53
C ILE A 411 40.24 4.84 17.26
N ASN A 412 39.34 5.39 16.46
CA ASN A 412 38.07 4.77 16.13
C ASN A 412 38.24 3.45 15.38
N VAL A 413 39.18 3.35 14.43
CA VAL A 413 39.48 2.09 13.73
C VAL A 413 40.01 1.04 14.70
N ALA A 414 40.91 1.41 15.62
CA ALA A 414 41.43 0.49 16.64
C ALA A 414 40.33 0.00 17.59
N VAL A 415 39.46 0.91 18.05
CA VAL A 415 38.32 0.57 18.92
C VAL A 415 37.33 -0.32 18.17
N ALA A 416 36.94 0.04 16.95
CA ALA A 416 36.03 -0.74 16.12
C ALA A 416 36.56 -2.16 15.90
N LYS A 417 37.84 -2.30 15.54
CA LYS A 417 38.47 -3.62 15.32
C LYS A 417 38.49 -4.47 16.59
N GLN A 418 38.81 -3.87 17.75
CA GLN A 418 38.76 -4.59 19.03
C GLN A 418 37.33 -5.03 19.36
N THR A 419 36.33 -4.15 19.15
CA THR A 419 34.92 -4.50 19.33
C THR A 419 34.50 -5.65 18.42
N MET A 420 34.83 -5.65 17.14
CA MET A 420 34.50 -6.74 16.21
C MET A 420 35.07 -8.08 16.68
N LYS A 421 36.34 -8.10 17.13
CA LYS A 421 36.98 -9.31 17.68
C LYS A 421 36.28 -9.79 18.93
N SER A 422 35.99 -8.89 19.87
CA SER A 422 35.28 -9.22 21.10
C SER A 422 33.90 -9.81 20.86
N LEU A 423 33.16 -9.29 19.87
CA LEU A 423 31.86 -9.81 19.47
C LEU A 423 31.96 -11.20 18.82
N VAL A 424 32.91 -11.38 17.90
CA VAL A 424 33.14 -12.69 17.27
C VAL A 424 33.56 -13.74 18.30
N ASP A 425 34.43 -13.38 19.24
CA ASP A 425 34.83 -14.26 20.34
C ASP A 425 33.64 -14.62 21.23
N TYR A 426 32.80 -13.65 21.60
CA TYR A 426 31.60 -13.92 22.42
C TYR A 426 30.69 -14.95 21.74
N VAL A 427 30.41 -14.76 20.44
CA VAL A 427 29.57 -15.70 19.70
C VAL A 427 30.25 -17.06 19.59
N SER A 428 31.56 -17.11 19.29
CA SER A 428 32.30 -18.37 19.21
C SER A 428 32.30 -19.16 20.52
N ASP A 429 32.23 -18.48 21.66
CA ASP A 429 32.19 -19.11 22.99
C ASP A 429 30.77 -19.53 23.43
N ASN A 430 29.71 -19.03 22.76
CA ASN A 430 28.32 -19.17 23.20
C ASN A 430 27.33 -19.60 22.09
N ASP A 431 27.82 -19.99 20.92
CA ASP A 431 27.01 -20.25 19.72
C ASP A 431 25.99 -21.36 19.91
N ASP A 432 26.31 -22.42 20.67
CA ASP A 432 25.37 -23.50 21.01
C ASP A 432 24.10 -22.99 21.68
N ALA A 433 24.23 -22.06 22.65
CA ALA A 433 23.11 -21.47 23.37
C ALA A 433 22.32 -20.52 22.47
N MET A 434 23.03 -19.63 21.76
CA MET A 434 22.42 -18.69 20.84
C MET A 434 21.67 -19.40 19.70
N LEU A 435 22.22 -20.51 19.19
CA LEU A 435 21.58 -21.31 18.13
C LEU A 435 20.31 -21.99 18.65
N ALA A 436 20.31 -22.44 19.90
CA ALA A 436 19.12 -22.97 20.54
C ALA A 436 18.02 -21.89 20.66
N ASP A 437 18.40 -20.65 21.00
CA ASP A 437 17.49 -19.51 21.08
C ASP A 437 16.94 -19.13 19.70
N GLN A 438 17.76 -19.10 18.65
CA GLN A 438 17.29 -18.86 17.28
C GLN A 438 16.32 -19.97 16.81
N VAL A 439 16.61 -21.24 17.13
CA VAL A 439 15.69 -22.35 16.84
C VAL A 439 14.38 -22.19 17.61
N GLU A 440 14.42 -21.73 18.86
CA GLU A 440 13.24 -21.44 19.67
C GLU A 440 12.42 -20.28 19.11
N PHE A 441 13.07 -19.19 18.67
CA PHE A 441 12.44 -18.06 17.97
C PHE A 441 11.58 -18.56 16.81
N PHE A 442 12.18 -19.33 15.88
CA PHE A 442 11.45 -19.86 14.73
C PHE A 442 10.46 -20.97 15.11
N ARG A 443 10.68 -21.69 16.22
CA ARG A 443 9.70 -22.67 16.72
C ARG A 443 8.43 -21.97 17.17
N ARG A 444 8.53 -20.95 18.03
CA ARG A 444 7.40 -20.11 18.45
C ARG A 444 6.73 -19.57 17.21
N ALA A 445 7.51 -18.83 16.41
CA ALA A 445 7.43 -18.66 14.96
C ALA A 445 6.28 -19.41 14.26
N ASN A 446 6.70 -20.59 13.80
CA ASN A 446 5.93 -21.48 12.96
C ASN A 446 4.69 -22.04 13.63
N ILE A 447 4.71 -22.31 14.94
CA ILE A 447 3.50 -22.83 15.60
C ILE A 447 2.47 -21.74 15.92
N GLY A 448 2.81 -20.46 15.67
CA GLY A 448 1.97 -19.32 16.02
C GLY A 448 1.80 -19.17 17.54
N ALA A 449 2.82 -19.52 18.33
CA ALA A 449 2.75 -19.31 19.78
C ALA A 449 2.63 -17.82 20.09
N GLU A 450 1.93 -17.48 21.18
CA GLU A 450 1.98 -16.13 21.74
C GLU A 450 3.42 -15.75 22.05
N ARG A 451 3.74 -14.47 21.88
CA ARG A 451 5.05 -13.91 22.22
C ARG A 451 5.21 -13.90 23.74
N VAL A 452 6.38 -14.28 24.24
CA VAL A 452 6.66 -14.20 25.68
C VAL A 452 6.95 -12.74 26.03
N ALA A 453 5.97 -12.07 26.63
CA ALA A 453 6.17 -10.72 27.14
C ALA A 453 7.06 -10.76 28.39
N LEU A 454 8.25 -10.17 28.29
CA LEU A 454 9.17 -10.06 29.41
C LEU A 454 8.70 -8.95 30.37
N THR A 455 8.60 -9.29 31.65
CA THR A 455 8.17 -8.39 32.72
C THR A 455 8.93 -8.70 34.01
N GLN A 456 8.95 -7.78 34.98
CA GLN A 456 9.52 -8.05 36.30
C GLN A 456 8.97 -9.32 36.99
N ALA A 457 7.76 -9.76 36.63
CA ALA A 457 7.15 -10.96 37.20
C ALA A 457 7.76 -12.27 36.69
N ASN A 458 8.41 -12.28 35.51
CA ASN A 458 8.93 -13.50 34.88
C ASN A 458 10.43 -13.44 34.50
N ILE A 459 11.11 -12.30 34.65
CA ILE A 459 12.54 -12.15 34.32
C ILE A 459 13.45 -13.17 35.04
N ASP A 460 13.12 -13.55 36.27
CA ASP A 460 13.93 -14.50 37.05
C ASP A 460 14.01 -15.88 36.39
N ALA A 461 12.98 -16.27 35.64
CA ALA A 461 12.90 -17.57 34.97
C ALA A 461 13.65 -17.63 33.63
N VAL A 462 14.09 -16.50 33.06
CA VAL A 462 14.80 -16.47 31.78
C VAL A 462 16.18 -17.13 31.93
N PRO A 463 16.53 -18.15 31.13
CA PRO A 463 17.85 -18.78 31.17
C PRO A 463 18.99 -17.85 30.74
N GLY A 464 20.24 -18.26 31.02
CA GLY A 464 21.43 -17.54 30.55
C GLY A 464 22.01 -16.54 31.56
N PRO A 465 22.89 -15.63 31.11
CA PRO A 465 23.49 -14.58 31.93
C PRO A 465 22.42 -13.78 32.68
N ALA A 466 22.70 -13.39 33.93
CA ALA A 466 21.73 -12.78 34.84
C ALA A 466 22.03 -11.30 35.14
N GLU A 467 23.14 -10.78 34.63
CA GLU A 467 23.67 -9.43 34.92
C GLU A 467 22.73 -8.31 34.45
N TRP A 468 21.87 -8.56 33.47
CA TRP A 468 20.88 -7.62 32.96
C TRP A 468 19.62 -7.53 33.83
N LYS A 469 19.23 -8.63 34.49
CA LYS A 469 17.93 -8.75 35.18
C LYS A 469 17.70 -7.68 36.26
N PRO A 470 18.68 -7.31 37.11
CA PRO A 470 18.46 -6.31 38.16
C PRO A 470 18.15 -4.90 37.63
N LEU A 471 18.40 -4.63 36.35
CA LEU A 471 18.16 -3.33 35.73
C LEU A 471 16.72 -3.19 35.19
N TRP A 472 16.04 -4.32 34.96
CA TRP A 472 14.70 -4.38 34.40
C TRP A 472 13.65 -3.80 35.38
N ASN A 473 12.89 -2.81 34.94
CA ASN A 473 11.87 -2.11 35.73
C ASN A 473 10.54 -1.92 34.95
N ASP A 474 9.55 -1.24 35.57
CA ASP A 474 8.22 -0.98 34.98
C ASP A 474 8.28 -0.33 33.57
N SER A 475 9.34 0.42 33.26
CA SER A 475 9.52 1.08 31.96
C SER A 475 9.92 0.09 30.87
N ASP A 476 10.59 -1.00 31.25
CA ASP A 476 11.04 -2.08 30.36
C ASP A 476 9.93 -3.08 30.06
N ASP A 477 9.03 -3.33 31.02
CA ASP A 477 7.94 -4.30 30.91
C ASP A 477 7.22 -4.23 29.54
N GLN A 478 7.22 -5.35 28.83
CA GLN A 478 6.67 -5.41 27.48
C GLN A 478 5.17 -5.68 27.48
N THR A 479 4.47 -5.10 26.50
CA THR A 479 3.03 -5.35 26.30
C THR A 479 2.79 -6.79 25.86
N ALA A 480 1.78 -7.46 26.41
CA ALA A 480 1.38 -8.77 25.91
C ALA A 480 0.86 -8.68 24.46
N VAL A 481 1.34 -9.55 23.58
CA VAL A 481 0.92 -9.60 22.17
C VAL A 481 0.26 -10.95 21.88
N GLN A 482 -0.98 -10.89 21.40
CA GLN A 482 -1.71 -12.04 20.88
C GLN A 482 -1.85 -11.88 19.36
N TYR A 483 -1.37 -12.87 18.62
CA TYR A 483 -1.39 -12.82 17.17
C TYR A 483 -2.75 -13.25 16.59
N PRO A 484 -3.28 -12.53 15.58
CA PRO A 484 -4.45 -13.01 14.86
C PRO A 484 -4.12 -14.30 14.11
N ARG A 485 -5.12 -15.09 13.69
CA ARG A 485 -4.84 -16.28 12.88
C ARG A 485 -4.13 -15.88 11.58
N ALA A 486 -4.62 -14.83 10.93
CA ALA A 486 -4.01 -14.20 9.78
C ALA A 486 -4.55 -12.78 9.58
N PHE A 487 -3.78 -11.95 8.88
CA PHE A 487 -4.30 -10.74 8.25
C PHE A 487 -4.89 -11.06 6.87
N VAL A 488 -5.90 -10.32 6.46
CA VAL A 488 -6.60 -10.42 5.18
C VAL A 488 -6.47 -9.08 4.46
N ILE A 489 -5.93 -9.11 3.25
CA ILE A 489 -5.94 -7.96 2.34
C ILE A 489 -7.02 -8.27 1.28
N PRO A 490 -8.21 -7.66 1.37
CA PRO A 490 -9.30 -7.89 0.44
C PRO A 490 -8.93 -7.44 -0.98
N VAL A 491 -9.68 -7.98 -1.95
CA VAL A 491 -9.69 -7.55 -3.36
C VAL A 491 -11.09 -7.14 -3.78
N GLY A 492 -11.21 -6.37 -4.85
CA GLY A 492 -12.49 -5.86 -5.36
C GLY A 492 -13.06 -4.76 -4.47
N GLU A 493 -14.40 -4.64 -4.41
CA GLU A 493 -15.11 -3.54 -3.72
C GLU A 493 -14.80 -3.40 -2.22
N GLY A 494 -14.24 -4.43 -1.58
CA GLY A 494 -13.84 -4.38 -0.17
C GLY A 494 -12.45 -3.79 0.07
N GLN A 495 -11.78 -3.31 -0.97
CA GLN A 495 -10.43 -2.74 -0.93
C GLN A 495 -10.44 -1.32 -1.48
N ARG A 496 -9.92 -0.36 -0.71
CA ARG A 496 -9.84 1.06 -1.06
C ARG A 496 -8.97 1.35 -2.27
N SER A 497 -7.81 0.69 -2.40
CA SER A 497 -6.95 0.79 -3.59
C SER A 497 -6.38 -0.56 -3.93
N VAL A 498 -6.67 -1.02 -5.15
CA VAL A 498 -6.14 -2.28 -5.67
C VAL A 498 -4.62 -2.18 -5.88
N SER A 499 -4.13 -1.07 -6.42
CA SER A 499 -2.71 -0.88 -6.73
C SER A 499 -1.85 -0.78 -5.46
N ASP A 500 -2.29 -0.04 -4.44
CA ASP A 500 -1.59 0.00 -3.14
C ASP A 500 -1.61 -1.37 -2.44
N ALA A 501 -2.70 -2.14 -2.57
CA ALA A 501 -2.80 -3.48 -2.00
C ALA A 501 -1.83 -4.47 -2.67
N ARG A 502 -1.68 -4.41 -3.99
CA ARG A 502 -0.68 -5.20 -4.73
C ARG A 502 0.74 -4.76 -4.38
N PHE A 503 0.98 -3.45 -4.27
CA PHE A 503 2.25 -2.91 -3.80
C PHE A 503 2.59 -3.41 -2.39
N LEU A 504 1.66 -3.37 -1.45
CA LEU A 504 1.82 -3.93 -0.11
C LEU A 504 2.24 -5.42 -0.16
N VAL A 505 1.54 -6.24 -0.97
CA VAL A 505 1.89 -7.66 -1.12
C VAL A 505 3.31 -7.84 -1.66
N SER A 506 3.72 -7.05 -2.65
CA SER A 506 5.10 -7.08 -3.17
C SER A 506 6.14 -6.76 -2.08
N ARG A 507 5.84 -5.79 -1.19
CA ARG A 507 6.73 -5.40 -0.10
C ARG A 507 6.78 -6.47 1.00
N LEU A 508 5.64 -7.07 1.35
CA LEU A 508 5.62 -8.22 2.27
C LEU A 508 6.52 -9.36 1.76
N LEU A 509 6.43 -9.71 0.48
CA LEU A 509 7.27 -10.75 -0.12
C LEU A 509 8.77 -10.37 -0.12
N MET A 510 9.11 -9.10 -0.39
CA MET A 510 10.50 -8.61 -0.30
C MET A 510 11.07 -8.72 1.12
N HIS A 511 10.23 -8.60 2.14
CA HIS A 511 10.57 -8.83 3.55
C HIS A 511 10.51 -10.31 3.97
N ASN A 512 10.42 -11.23 3.00
CA ASN A 512 10.28 -12.66 3.20
C ASN A 512 9.06 -13.05 4.06
N ILE A 513 8.03 -12.20 4.08
CA ILE A 513 6.75 -12.49 4.73
C ILE A 513 5.90 -13.28 3.75
N ALA A 514 5.52 -14.49 4.16
CA ALA A 514 4.73 -15.39 3.35
C ALA A 514 3.30 -14.88 3.17
N VAL A 515 2.88 -14.78 1.91
CA VAL A 515 1.53 -14.40 1.51
C VAL A 515 0.85 -15.55 0.76
N ARG A 516 -0.45 -15.73 0.98
CA ARG A 516 -1.29 -16.70 0.29
C ARG A 516 -2.46 -15.99 -0.39
N ARG A 517 -3.04 -16.59 -1.42
CA ARG A 517 -4.22 -16.11 -2.14
C ARG A 517 -5.38 -17.07 -1.91
N LEU A 518 -6.56 -16.56 -1.55
CA LEU A 518 -7.76 -17.37 -1.34
C LEU A 518 -8.18 -18.08 -2.63
N ASP A 519 -8.37 -19.40 -2.57
CA ASP A 519 -8.78 -20.19 -3.73
C ASP A 519 -10.27 -20.01 -4.08
N ALA A 520 -11.08 -19.62 -3.09
CA ALA A 520 -12.51 -19.38 -3.22
C ALA A 520 -13.01 -18.31 -2.24
N ALA A 521 -14.14 -17.68 -2.57
CA ALA A 521 -14.79 -16.72 -1.68
C ALA A 521 -15.11 -17.38 -0.33
N THR A 522 -14.78 -16.69 0.76
CA THR A 522 -14.82 -17.22 2.12
C THR A 522 -15.33 -16.17 3.10
N THR A 523 -16.08 -16.58 4.12
CA THR A 523 -16.48 -15.71 5.24
C THR A 523 -15.56 -15.95 6.43
N LEU A 524 -14.91 -14.89 6.92
CA LEU A 524 -14.02 -14.90 8.09
C LEU A 524 -14.53 -13.85 9.08
N ASP A 525 -14.79 -14.27 10.33
CA ASP A 525 -15.36 -13.44 11.40
C ASP A 525 -16.61 -12.61 11.00
N GLY A 526 -17.43 -13.18 10.11
CA GLY A 526 -18.67 -12.55 9.62
C GLY A 526 -18.50 -11.68 8.38
N THR A 527 -17.27 -11.38 7.96
CA THR A 527 -16.96 -10.61 6.75
C THR A 527 -16.70 -11.53 5.56
N SER A 528 -17.32 -11.26 4.41
CA SER A 528 -17.15 -12.05 3.19
C SER A 528 -16.01 -11.50 2.34
N TYR A 529 -15.03 -12.33 2.03
CA TYR A 529 -13.88 -12.00 1.20
C TYR A 529 -13.96 -12.75 -0.14
N PRO A 530 -13.80 -12.06 -1.29
CA PRO A 530 -13.78 -12.71 -2.59
C PRO A 530 -12.61 -13.69 -2.75
N ALA A 531 -12.78 -14.66 -3.67
CA ALA A 531 -11.65 -15.44 -4.17
C ALA A 531 -10.58 -14.48 -4.72
N GLY A 532 -9.31 -14.78 -4.47
CA GLY A 532 -8.23 -13.90 -4.86
C GLY A 532 -7.75 -12.92 -3.77
N SER A 533 -8.48 -12.76 -2.65
CA SER A 533 -7.99 -11.96 -1.52
C SER A 533 -6.72 -12.57 -0.92
N TYR A 534 -5.83 -11.74 -0.39
CA TYR A 534 -4.57 -12.20 0.18
C TYR A 534 -4.69 -12.50 1.67
N LEU A 535 -3.93 -13.49 2.13
CA LEU A 535 -3.82 -13.90 3.53
C LEU A 535 -2.36 -13.89 3.96
N VAL A 536 -2.09 -13.26 5.11
CA VAL A 536 -0.79 -13.30 5.79
C VAL A 536 -0.93 -14.18 7.02
N ASP A 537 -0.50 -15.43 6.92
CA ASP A 537 -0.60 -16.43 8.01
C ASP A 537 0.34 -16.07 9.16
N MET A 538 -0.16 -15.87 10.39
CA MET A 538 0.72 -15.57 11.53
C MET A 538 1.44 -16.79 12.13
N SER A 539 1.25 -17.97 11.54
CA SER A 539 2.04 -19.19 11.80
C SER A 539 3.14 -19.35 10.75
N GLN A 540 4.08 -18.41 10.71
CA GLN A 540 5.18 -18.36 9.74
C GLN A 540 6.47 -17.84 10.39
N PRO A 541 7.66 -18.05 9.79
CA PRO A 541 8.94 -17.64 10.38
C PRO A 541 9.05 -16.14 10.67
N ASN A 542 8.47 -15.29 9.82
CA ASN A 542 8.56 -13.83 9.90
C ASN A 542 7.32 -13.16 10.53
N ARG A 543 6.54 -13.89 11.35
CA ARG A 543 5.29 -13.37 11.93
C ARG A 543 5.51 -12.09 12.75
N ASN A 544 6.64 -11.96 13.46
CA ASN A 544 6.90 -10.83 14.36
C ASN A 544 7.01 -9.53 13.55
N LEU A 545 7.75 -9.59 12.43
CA LEU A 545 7.84 -8.47 11.49
C LEU A 545 6.49 -8.23 10.79
N ALA A 546 5.79 -9.30 10.36
CA ALA A 546 4.47 -9.15 9.74
C ALA A 546 3.46 -8.46 10.67
N HIS A 547 3.45 -8.81 11.95
CA HIS A 547 2.60 -8.17 12.95
C HIS A 547 3.01 -6.72 13.15
N ALA A 548 4.31 -6.45 13.36
CA ALA A 548 4.81 -5.09 13.53
C ALA A 548 4.38 -4.17 12.36
N LEU A 549 4.34 -4.70 11.13
CA LEU A 549 4.00 -3.92 9.94
C LEU A 549 2.50 -3.83 9.66
N LEU A 550 1.69 -4.84 9.99
CA LEU A 550 0.25 -4.87 9.62
C LEU A 550 -0.68 -4.49 10.78
N ALA A 551 -0.28 -4.77 12.02
CA ALA A 551 -1.08 -4.42 13.20
C ALA A 551 -1.07 -2.90 13.43
N PRO A 552 -2.06 -2.35 14.16
CA PRO A 552 -2.10 -0.92 14.48
C PRO A 552 -0.89 -0.44 15.32
N GLY A 553 -0.31 -1.32 16.15
CA GLY A 553 0.67 -0.96 17.19
C GLY A 553 0.02 -0.51 18.50
N SER A 554 0.83 -0.06 19.47
CA SER A 554 0.37 0.35 20.81
C SER A 554 0.50 1.86 21.06
N ASP A 555 -0.41 2.43 21.85
CA ASP A 555 -0.23 3.77 22.46
C ASP A 555 0.65 3.64 23.71
N ILE A 556 1.89 4.10 23.57
CA ILE A 556 2.92 4.04 24.63
C ILE A 556 3.05 5.36 25.40
N SER A 557 2.13 6.31 25.19
CA SER A 557 2.19 7.66 25.79
C SER A 557 2.14 7.65 27.33
N ASN A 558 1.56 6.61 27.93
CA ASN A 558 1.40 6.48 29.39
C ASN A 558 2.39 5.49 30.03
N LYS A 559 3.36 4.96 29.27
CA LYS A 559 4.34 4.02 29.83
C LYS A 559 5.19 4.74 30.91
N PRO A 560 5.36 4.16 32.12
CA PRO A 560 6.15 4.76 33.18
C PRO A 560 7.56 5.14 32.69
N GLY A 561 8.08 6.29 33.12
CA GLY A 561 9.42 6.75 32.75
C GLY A 561 9.58 7.29 31.32
N ILE A 562 8.64 7.02 30.40
CA ILE A 562 8.81 7.37 28.98
C ILE A 562 8.34 8.81 28.69
N LEU A 563 9.30 9.73 28.67
CA LEU A 563 9.05 11.16 28.41
C LEU A 563 9.10 11.54 26.93
N SER A 564 9.93 10.84 26.15
CA SER A 564 10.15 11.05 24.73
C SER A 564 10.62 9.76 24.09
N MET A 565 10.42 9.66 22.79
CA MET A 565 10.98 8.63 21.94
C MET A 565 12.30 9.10 21.33
N TYR A 566 13.18 8.16 21.03
CA TYR A 566 14.39 8.40 20.25
C TYR A 566 14.06 8.83 18.82
N ASP A 567 13.05 8.22 18.19
CA ASP A 567 12.57 8.60 16.87
C ASP A 567 11.04 8.38 16.68
N VAL A 568 10.64 7.51 15.74
CA VAL A 568 9.24 7.21 15.41
C VAL A 568 8.73 6.05 16.27
N SER A 569 7.45 6.11 16.62
CA SER A 569 6.79 5.16 17.50
C SER A 569 5.58 4.45 16.88
N ALA A 570 5.30 4.64 15.59
CA ALA A 570 4.27 3.90 14.86
C ALA A 570 4.55 3.83 13.36
N TRP A 571 4.19 2.74 12.69
CA TRP A 571 4.58 2.47 11.29
C TRP A 571 3.64 1.50 10.52
N SER A 572 2.42 1.26 11.02
CA SER A 572 1.50 0.28 10.44
C SER A 572 1.22 0.53 8.96
N TRP A 573 1.72 -0.34 8.07
CA TRP A 573 1.39 -0.36 6.66
C TRP A 573 -0.11 -0.55 6.45
N GLY A 574 -0.73 -1.41 7.27
CA GLY A 574 -2.18 -1.67 7.20
C GLY A 574 -3.05 -0.44 7.46
N HIS A 575 -2.51 0.60 8.11
CA HIS A 575 -3.24 1.84 8.39
C HIS A 575 -2.73 3.05 7.57
N LEU A 576 -1.45 3.05 7.15
CA LEU A 576 -0.79 4.21 6.55
C LEU A 576 -0.53 4.09 5.06
N TRP A 577 -0.64 2.89 4.47
CA TRP A 577 -0.33 2.67 3.05
C TRP A 577 -1.54 2.76 2.12
N GLY A 578 -2.68 3.29 2.59
CA GLY A 578 -3.85 3.48 1.74
C GLY A 578 -4.61 2.18 1.42
N VAL A 579 -4.34 1.11 2.17
CA VAL A 579 -4.96 -0.21 1.99
C VAL A 579 -5.99 -0.49 3.07
N ASP A 580 -6.97 -1.31 2.75
CA ASP A 580 -7.75 -2.02 3.76
C ASP A 580 -7.03 -3.31 4.13
N VAL A 581 -6.82 -3.50 5.44
CA VAL A 581 -6.31 -4.74 6.02
C VAL A 581 -7.19 -5.08 7.22
N ALA A 582 -7.71 -6.30 7.24
CA ALA A 582 -8.43 -6.85 8.37
C ALA A 582 -7.61 -7.97 9.01
N ASP A 583 -7.87 -8.27 10.27
CA ASP A 583 -7.42 -9.50 10.91
C ASP A 583 -8.61 -10.44 11.15
N PHE A 584 -8.32 -11.72 11.42
CA PHE A 584 -9.34 -12.65 11.88
C PHE A 584 -8.76 -13.72 12.79
N GLY A 585 -9.58 -14.21 13.70
CA GLY A 585 -9.26 -15.29 14.63
C GLY A 585 -8.00 -15.06 15.45
N THR A 586 -7.47 -16.15 16.01
CA THR A 586 -6.26 -16.14 16.83
C THR A 586 -5.38 -17.31 16.42
N THR A 587 -4.06 -17.14 16.44
CA THR A 587 -3.16 -18.28 16.22
C THR A 587 -3.45 -19.43 17.19
N GLY A 588 -3.19 -20.66 16.77
CA GLY A 588 -3.53 -21.86 17.54
C GLY A 588 -5.01 -22.27 17.51
N VAL A 589 -5.92 -21.43 17.03
CA VAL A 589 -7.36 -21.71 16.96
C VAL A 589 -7.83 -21.84 15.50
N GLY A 590 -8.61 -22.89 15.21
CA GLY A 590 -9.22 -23.09 13.89
C GLY A 590 -8.23 -23.47 12.79
N SER A 591 -8.68 -23.40 11.54
CA SER A 591 -7.86 -23.67 10.35
C SER A 591 -7.89 -22.50 9.39
N LEU A 592 -6.82 -22.31 8.62
CA LEU A 592 -6.89 -21.39 7.48
C LEU A 592 -7.85 -21.94 6.41
N PRO A 593 -8.53 -21.04 5.69
CA PRO A 593 -9.27 -21.43 4.49
C PRO A 593 -8.33 -21.91 3.38
N ALA A 594 -8.92 -22.60 2.39
CA ALA A 594 -8.20 -23.04 1.20
C ALA A 594 -7.56 -21.84 0.50
N SER A 595 -6.25 -21.92 0.31
CA SER A 595 -5.43 -20.85 -0.23
C SER A 595 -4.13 -21.38 -0.80
N THR A 596 -3.63 -20.69 -1.82
CA THR A 596 -2.38 -21.01 -2.52
C THR A 596 -1.30 -20.01 -2.15
N ARG A 597 -0.08 -20.47 -1.85
CA ARG A 597 1.07 -19.56 -1.57
C ARG A 597 1.46 -18.85 -2.86
N ILE A 598 1.83 -17.58 -2.75
CA ILE A 598 2.46 -16.81 -3.83
C ILE A 598 3.90 -16.48 -3.45
N VAL A 599 4.79 -16.49 -4.43
CA VAL A 599 6.23 -16.16 -4.26
C VAL A 599 6.64 -14.96 -5.11
N THR A 600 5.72 -14.46 -5.92
CA THR A 600 5.84 -13.30 -6.79
C THR A 600 4.66 -12.38 -6.48
N GLY A 601 4.90 -11.08 -6.42
CA GLY A 601 3.81 -10.11 -6.57
C GLY A 601 3.50 -10.08 -8.06
N ASN A 602 2.57 -10.91 -8.53
CA ASN A 602 2.23 -10.91 -9.96
C ASN A 602 1.77 -9.51 -10.35
N ALA A 603 2.36 -8.94 -11.41
CA ALA A 603 1.76 -7.82 -12.12
C ALA A 603 0.44 -8.32 -12.73
N ASP A 604 -0.65 -8.00 -12.04
CA ASP A 604 -2.01 -8.41 -12.35
C ASP A 604 -2.82 -7.23 -12.95
N GLY A 605 -2.14 -6.10 -13.23
CA GLY A 605 -2.66 -4.93 -13.93
C GLY A 605 -3.21 -5.31 -15.30
N LYS A 606 -4.25 -4.60 -15.73
CA LYS A 606 -5.00 -4.96 -16.95
C LYS A 606 -5.67 -3.75 -17.58
N VAL A 607 -5.82 -3.81 -18.90
CA VAL A 607 -6.65 -2.85 -19.64
C VAL A 607 -7.80 -3.56 -20.35
N ALA A 608 -9.03 -3.29 -19.93
CA ALA A 608 -10.23 -3.95 -20.46
C ALA A 608 -10.35 -3.78 -21.98
N SER A 609 -10.52 -4.88 -22.72
CA SER A 609 -10.52 -4.83 -24.20
C SER A 609 -11.77 -4.17 -24.80
N GLY A 610 -11.57 -3.10 -25.57
CA GLY A 610 -12.61 -2.37 -26.32
C GLY A 610 -13.59 -1.54 -25.46
N GLY A 611 -14.36 -0.66 -26.10
CA GLY A 611 -15.11 0.41 -25.44
C GLY A 611 -14.56 1.75 -25.93
N SER A 612 -15.39 2.79 -26.03
CA SER A 612 -14.94 4.10 -26.52
C SER A 612 -14.29 4.94 -25.41
N TYR A 613 -14.53 4.59 -24.15
CA TYR A 613 -13.96 5.27 -22.99
C TYR A 613 -13.54 4.22 -21.97
N LEU A 614 -12.42 4.50 -21.30
CA LEU A 614 -11.85 3.68 -20.24
C LEU A 614 -11.83 4.48 -18.94
N THR A 615 -11.89 3.78 -17.82
CA THR A 615 -11.91 4.38 -16.47
C THR A 615 -10.94 3.63 -15.55
N PHE A 616 -10.35 4.35 -14.61
CA PHE A 616 -9.50 3.78 -13.57
C PHE A 616 -9.58 4.61 -12.29
N GLU A 617 -9.27 3.98 -11.16
CA GLU A 617 -9.32 4.62 -9.85
C GLU A 617 -8.20 5.65 -9.69
N LEU A 618 -8.40 6.67 -8.86
CA LEU A 618 -7.33 7.58 -8.39
C LEU A 618 -7.21 7.46 -6.87
N ALA A 619 -6.92 6.25 -6.39
CA ALA A 619 -6.96 5.89 -4.98
C ALA A 619 -5.56 5.78 -4.36
N GLY A 620 -4.64 5.13 -5.06
CA GLY A 620 -3.28 4.83 -4.59
C GLY A 620 -2.18 5.59 -5.32
N VAL A 621 -0.93 5.34 -4.93
CA VAL A 621 0.24 6.04 -5.50
C VAL A 621 0.42 5.71 -6.98
N ASN A 622 0.35 4.42 -7.33
CA ASN A 622 0.50 3.95 -8.71
C ASN A 622 -0.64 4.39 -9.64
N ASP A 623 -1.83 4.64 -9.09
CA ASP A 623 -2.95 5.23 -9.82
C ASP A 623 -2.62 6.66 -10.26
N PHE A 624 -2.03 7.46 -9.37
CA PHE A 624 -1.56 8.81 -9.71
C PHE A 624 -0.34 8.82 -10.62
N ARG A 625 0.54 7.82 -10.54
CA ARG A 625 1.63 7.64 -11.53
C ARG A 625 1.06 7.37 -12.92
N THR A 626 0.03 6.53 -13.02
CA THR A 626 -0.69 6.29 -14.27
C THR A 626 -1.29 7.59 -14.80
N LEU A 627 -1.96 8.36 -13.95
CA LEU A 627 -2.52 9.65 -14.33
C LEU A 627 -1.46 10.62 -14.89
N ASN A 628 -0.35 10.83 -14.16
CA ASN A 628 0.70 11.73 -14.61
C ASN A 628 1.35 11.24 -15.92
N ALA A 629 1.59 9.94 -16.08
CA ALA A 629 2.12 9.38 -17.33
C ALA A 629 1.21 9.67 -18.54
N LEU A 630 -0.12 9.60 -18.38
CA LEU A 630 -1.05 9.96 -19.44
C LEU A 630 -1.03 11.45 -19.77
N LEU A 631 -0.95 12.31 -18.74
CA LEU A 631 -0.95 13.76 -18.91
C LEU A 631 0.35 14.25 -19.58
N GLU A 632 1.49 13.61 -19.28
CA GLU A 632 2.78 13.86 -19.96
C GLU A 632 2.71 13.52 -21.46
N ASP A 633 1.95 12.48 -21.82
CA ASP A 633 1.69 12.12 -23.21
C ASP A 633 0.60 13.00 -23.89
N GLU A 634 0.22 14.12 -23.26
CA GLU A 634 -0.83 15.05 -23.70
C GLU A 634 -2.22 14.40 -23.87
N ILE A 635 -2.47 13.25 -23.22
CA ILE A 635 -3.76 12.55 -23.29
C ILE A 635 -4.77 13.25 -22.39
N ALA A 636 -5.93 13.61 -22.94
CA ALA A 636 -6.99 14.23 -22.16
C ALA A 636 -7.53 13.29 -21.08
N VAL A 637 -7.58 13.75 -19.83
CA VAL A 637 -8.13 13.02 -18.68
C VAL A 637 -9.15 13.89 -17.96
N SER A 638 -10.33 13.34 -17.66
CA SER A 638 -11.32 13.98 -16.81
C SER A 638 -11.48 13.23 -15.48
N VAL A 639 -11.74 13.96 -14.40
CA VAL A 639 -12.09 13.37 -13.10
C VAL A 639 -13.61 13.38 -12.91
N LEU A 640 -14.15 12.22 -12.54
CA LEU A 640 -15.56 12.00 -12.27
C LEU A 640 -15.94 12.36 -10.82
N ALA A 641 -17.24 12.44 -10.55
CA ALA A 641 -17.75 12.83 -9.22
C ALA A 641 -17.37 11.84 -8.10
N ASP A 642 -17.14 10.57 -8.43
CA ASP A 642 -16.64 9.55 -7.49
C ASP A 642 -15.11 9.60 -7.31
N GLY A 643 -14.43 10.51 -8.01
CA GLY A 643 -12.99 10.72 -7.94
C GLY A 643 -12.15 9.79 -8.81
N SER A 644 -12.76 8.96 -9.67
CA SER A 644 -12.07 8.16 -10.69
C SER A 644 -11.71 9.00 -11.93
N ALA A 645 -10.74 8.51 -12.71
CA ALA A 645 -10.32 9.11 -13.97
C ALA A 645 -11.02 8.43 -15.15
N ILE A 646 -11.40 9.21 -16.17
CA ILE A 646 -11.94 8.70 -17.44
C ILE A 646 -11.11 9.26 -18.61
N VAL A 647 -10.90 8.44 -19.63
CA VAL A 647 -10.15 8.79 -20.86
C VAL A 647 -10.85 8.24 -22.12
N GLU A 648 -10.58 8.83 -23.28
CA GLU A 648 -10.99 8.24 -24.56
C GLU A 648 -10.11 7.04 -24.91
N SER A 649 -10.72 5.91 -25.28
CA SER A 649 -9.98 4.67 -25.46
C SER A 649 -9.05 4.66 -26.68
N ASP A 650 -9.42 5.29 -27.80
CA ASP A 650 -8.63 5.19 -29.04
C ASP A 650 -7.33 6.00 -28.94
N GLU A 651 -7.31 7.05 -28.11
CA GLU A 651 -6.14 7.89 -27.83
C GLU A 651 -5.25 7.29 -26.73
N ALA A 652 -5.85 6.85 -25.62
CA ALA A 652 -5.12 6.48 -24.42
C ALA A 652 -4.64 5.02 -24.36
N ARG A 653 -5.01 4.17 -25.33
CA ARG A 653 -4.89 2.70 -25.20
C ARG A 653 -3.47 2.23 -24.91
N ASP A 654 -2.52 2.66 -25.73
CA ASP A 654 -1.15 2.15 -25.69
C ASP A 654 -0.46 2.63 -24.39
N ALA A 655 -0.61 3.91 -24.05
CA ALA A 655 -0.10 4.48 -22.80
C ALA A 655 -0.70 3.81 -21.56
N LEU A 656 -2.00 3.48 -21.57
CA LEU A 656 -2.63 2.71 -20.49
C LEU A 656 -2.13 1.27 -20.41
N GLU A 657 -1.80 0.63 -21.53
CA GLU A 657 -1.23 -0.73 -21.54
C GLU A 657 0.19 -0.73 -20.95
N ASP A 658 1.01 0.26 -21.33
CA ASP A 658 2.36 0.46 -20.76
C ASP A 658 2.28 0.81 -19.26
N ALA A 659 1.40 1.73 -18.87
CA ALA A 659 1.21 2.12 -17.48
C ALA A 659 0.63 0.97 -16.62
N ALA A 660 -0.27 0.15 -17.16
CA ALA A 660 -0.78 -1.02 -16.45
C ALA A 660 0.29 -2.09 -16.24
N GLU A 661 1.22 -2.26 -17.18
CA GLU A 661 2.36 -3.17 -17.04
C GLU A 661 3.37 -2.64 -16.00
N GLU A 662 3.68 -1.34 -16.02
CA GLU A 662 4.67 -0.75 -15.11
C GLU A 662 4.14 -0.51 -13.69
N PHE A 663 2.91 -0.01 -13.57
CA PHE A 663 2.33 0.45 -12.30
C PHE A 663 1.30 -0.52 -11.71
N ASP A 664 1.01 -1.64 -12.39
CA ASP A 664 0.14 -2.71 -11.89
C ASP A 664 -1.29 -2.23 -11.54
N VAL A 665 -1.82 -1.33 -12.38
CA VAL A 665 -3.17 -0.73 -12.24
C VAL A 665 -4.22 -1.46 -13.07
N ASP A 666 -5.46 -1.46 -12.58
CA ASP A 666 -6.62 -1.99 -13.30
C ASP A 666 -7.36 -0.86 -14.02
N VAL A 667 -7.55 -1.02 -15.32
CA VAL A 667 -8.27 -0.08 -16.19
C VAL A 667 -9.49 -0.81 -16.77
N ASP A 668 -10.67 -0.31 -16.43
CA ASP A 668 -11.96 -0.88 -16.80
C ASP A 668 -12.64 -0.09 -17.92
N LYS A 669 -13.74 -0.64 -18.43
CA LYS A 669 -14.59 0.07 -19.40
C LYS A 669 -15.45 1.06 -18.66
N ALA A 670 -15.47 2.31 -19.12
CA ALA A 670 -16.37 3.30 -18.55
C ALA A 670 -17.83 2.87 -18.74
N THR A 671 -18.62 2.99 -17.68
CA THR A 671 -20.06 2.72 -17.71
C THR A 671 -20.81 3.83 -18.45
N ALA A 672 -22.04 3.54 -18.89
CA ALA A 672 -22.86 4.56 -19.53
C ALA A 672 -23.20 5.75 -18.60
N ALA A 673 -23.16 5.54 -17.28
CA ALA A 673 -23.38 6.60 -16.29
C ALA A 673 -22.15 7.49 -16.15
N GLU A 674 -20.95 6.90 -16.08
CA GLU A 674 -19.67 7.63 -16.08
C GLU A 674 -19.50 8.45 -17.35
N ILE A 675 -19.75 7.86 -18.52
CA ILE A 675 -19.68 8.57 -19.81
C ILE A 675 -20.66 9.76 -19.86
N ALA A 676 -21.84 9.64 -19.23
CA ALA A 676 -22.81 10.73 -19.19
C ALA A 676 -22.35 11.90 -18.29
N GLN A 677 -21.50 11.64 -17.28
CA GLN A 677 -20.93 12.69 -16.44
C GLN A 677 -19.98 13.61 -17.22
N LEU A 678 -19.40 13.18 -18.35
CA LEU A 678 -18.59 14.06 -19.21
C LEU A 678 -19.37 15.30 -19.71
N SER A 679 -20.70 15.28 -19.67
CA SER A 679 -21.55 16.44 -20.00
C SER A 679 -21.96 17.28 -18.78
N ASP A 680 -21.54 16.91 -17.57
CA ASP A 680 -21.79 17.64 -16.34
C ASP A 680 -20.78 18.80 -16.20
N GLU A 681 -21.25 19.98 -15.81
CA GLU A 681 -20.41 21.16 -15.57
C GLU A 681 -19.44 20.97 -14.39
N SER A 682 -19.68 19.99 -13.53
CA SER A 682 -18.79 19.62 -12.42
C SER A 682 -17.66 18.66 -12.81
N THR A 683 -17.74 18.03 -13.98
CA THR A 683 -16.67 17.16 -14.48
C THR A 683 -15.54 18.02 -15.01
N ARG A 684 -14.34 17.78 -14.50
CA ARG A 684 -13.19 18.66 -14.72
C ARG A 684 -12.09 17.93 -15.48
N GLY A 685 -11.55 18.59 -16.49
CA GLY A 685 -10.32 18.18 -17.16
C GLY A 685 -9.09 18.40 -16.30
N LEU A 686 -8.15 17.47 -16.36
CA LEU A 686 -6.84 17.58 -15.74
C LEU A 686 -5.80 18.01 -16.78
N GLN A 687 -4.69 18.54 -16.28
CA GLN A 687 -3.52 18.89 -17.08
C GLN A 687 -2.28 18.39 -16.35
N ASP A 688 -1.22 18.16 -17.11
CA ASP A 688 0.11 18.01 -16.54
C ASP A 688 0.49 19.25 -15.70
N LEU A 689 1.19 19.05 -14.59
CA LEU A 689 1.39 20.06 -13.55
C LEU A 689 2.86 20.42 -13.38
N LYS A 690 3.17 21.69 -13.62
CA LYS A 690 4.40 22.28 -13.10
C LYS A 690 4.21 22.71 -11.64
N VAL A 691 4.75 21.90 -10.73
CA VAL A 691 4.61 22.12 -9.28
C VAL A 691 5.81 22.88 -8.73
N GLY A 692 5.56 24.12 -8.28
CA GLY A 692 6.54 24.88 -7.52
C GLY A 692 6.56 24.39 -6.07
N TYR A 693 7.64 23.79 -5.58
CA TYR A 693 7.65 23.22 -4.23
C TYR A 693 8.65 23.92 -3.29
N SER A 694 8.22 24.21 -2.07
CA SER A 694 9.10 24.56 -0.95
C SER A 694 9.07 23.44 0.09
N GLY A 695 10.19 22.82 0.39
CA GLY A 695 10.19 21.66 1.29
C GLY A 695 11.57 21.03 1.42
N ASN A 696 11.58 19.82 1.97
CA ASN A 696 12.79 19.00 2.09
C ASN A 696 12.78 17.86 1.03
N HIS A 697 13.73 16.93 1.15
CA HIS A 697 13.82 15.79 0.24
C HIS A 697 12.63 14.83 0.35
N GLU A 698 11.93 14.74 1.49
CA GLU A 698 10.76 13.87 1.65
C GLU A 698 9.58 14.38 0.80
N ASP A 699 9.42 15.72 0.75
CA ASP A 699 8.44 16.36 -0.14
C ASP A 699 8.78 16.07 -1.61
N LEU A 700 10.04 16.30 -2.02
CA LEU A 700 10.50 16.05 -3.39
C LEU A 700 10.30 14.58 -3.80
N LEU A 701 10.78 13.63 -2.98
CA LEU A 701 10.70 12.21 -3.29
C LEU A 701 9.27 11.71 -3.31
N SER A 702 8.39 12.22 -2.44
CA SER A 702 6.98 11.83 -2.45
C SER A 702 6.25 12.36 -3.68
N LEU A 703 6.53 13.60 -4.11
CA LEU A 703 5.98 14.14 -5.35
C LEU A 703 6.50 13.37 -6.57
N THR A 704 7.79 13.02 -6.59
CA THR A 704 8.39 12.18 -7.64
C THR A 704 7.75 10.78 -7.65
N GLN A 705 7.51 10.17 -6.48
CA GLN A 705 6.84 8.87 -6.37
C GLN A 705 5.40 8.90 -6.88
N LEU A 706 4.73 10.05 -6.84
CA LEU A 706 3.39 10.25 -7.41
C LEU A 706 3.42 10.45 -8.93
N GLY A 707 4.60 10.55 -9.53
CA GLY A 707 4.77 10.75 -10.97
C GLY A 707 4.88 12.21 -11.41
N PHE A 708 4.97 13.17 -10.48
CA PHE A 708 5.29 14.56 -10.85
C PHE A 708 6.77 14.68 -11.19
N ASP A 709 7.10 15.10 -12.39
CA ASP A 709 8.46 15.27 -12.92
C ASP A 709 8.82 16.74 -13.18
N ASP A 710 7.84 17.59 -13.46
CA ASP A 710 8.01 19.05 -13.59
C ASP A 710 8.01 19.80 -12.24
N LEU A 711 9.00 19.46 -11.41
CA LEU A 711 9.16 20.01 -10.06
C LEU A 711 10.13 21.20 -10.00
N GLN A 712 9.60 22.38 -9.67
CA GLN A 712 10.40 23.61 -9.51
C GLN A 712 10.65 23.93 -8.04
N ALA A 713 11.87 23.71 -7.55
CA ALA A 713 12.24 24.08 -6.18
C ALA A 713 12.17 25.60 -5.97
N VAL A 714 11.43 26.05 -4.95
CA VAL A 714 11.26 27.45 -4.60
C VAL A 714 11.47 27.72 -3.10
N THR A 715 12.01 28.89 -2.79
CA THR A 715 12.16 29.44 -1.44
C THR A 715 11.92 30.95 -1.51
N ALA A 716 11.69 31.59 -0.36
CA ALA A 716 11.58 33.05 -0.33
C ALA A 716 12.83 33.74 -0.94
N ALA A 717 14.01 33.15 -0.77
CA ALA A 717 15.26 33.65 -1.35
C ALA A 717 15.33 33.47 -2.87
N THR A 718 15.01 32.28 -3.40
CA THR A 718 15.08 32.02 -4.85
C THR A 718 14.03 32.81 -5.62
N ILE A 719 12.80 32.95 -5.08
CA ILE A 719 11.75 33.79 -5.67
C ILE A 719 12.15 35.27 -5.65
N THR A 720 12.77 35.75 -4.58
CA THR A 720 13.25 37.15 -4.53
C THR A 720 14.35 37.40 -5.55
N ALA A 721 15.26 36.44 -5.72
CA ALA A 721 16.37 36.56 -6.68
C ALA A 721 15.87 36.49 -8.14
N ASN A 722 14.86 35.68 -8.41
CA ASN A 722 14.23 35.54 -9.72
C ASN A 722 12.70 35.38 -9.60
N PRO A 723 11.92 36.48 -9.61
CA PRO A 723 10.47 36.42 -9.56
C PRO A 723 9.82 35.57 -10.66
N ALA A 724 10.43 35.53 -11.85
CA ALA A 724 9.97 34.75 -12.99
C ALA A 724 10.10 33.23 -12.80
N ILE A 725 10.70 32.76 -11.69
CA ILE A 725 10.70 31.33 -11.33
C ILE A 725 9.28 30.79 -11.07
N LEU A 726 8.31 31.68 -10.84
CA LEU A 726 6.90 31.35 -10.69
C LEU A 726 6.15 31.40 -12.02
N ASP A 727 6.79 31.80 -13.12
CA ASP A 727 6.17 31.78 -14.44
C ASP A 727 5.89 30.31 -14.83
N ASP A 728 4.69 30.08 -15.33
CA ASP A 728 4.16 28.76 -15.72
C ASP A 728 4.00 27.75 -14.58
N VAL A 729 4.23 28.14 -13.31
CA VAL A 729 3.90 27.27 -12.17
C VAL A 729 2.37 27.21 -12.03
N ASP A 730 1.81 26.01 -11.95
CA ASP A 730 0.35 25.83 -11.82
C ASP A 730 -0.11 25.88 -10.35
N VAL A 731 0.68 25.27 -9.47
CA VAL A 731 0.36 25.10 -8.06
C VAL A 731 1.64 25.09 -7.22
N LEU A 732 1.55 25.68 -6.03
CA LEU A 732 2.63 25.62 -5.05
C LEU A 732 2.42 24.49 -4.04
N TRP A 733 3.38 23.56 -3.91
CA TRP A 733 3.47 22.65 -2.77
C TRP A 733 4.30 23.27 -1.64
N LEU A 734 3.71 23.40 -0.46
CA LEU A 734 4.31 24.02 0.72
C LEU A 734 4.57 22.98 1.82
N GLY A 735 5.69 22.27 1.72
CA GLY A 735 6.32 21.53 2.82
C GLY A 735 7.06 22.45 3.81
N SER A 736 7.42 23.67 3.39
CA SER A 736 8.04 24.72 4.21
C SER A 736 7.40 26.09 3.95
N ALA A 737 7.33 26.94 4.98
CA ALA A 737 6.71 28.26 4.87
C ALA A 737 7.50 29.23 3.95
N LEU A 738 6.79 30.02 3.16
CA LEU A 738 7.39 31.13 2.42
C LEU A 738 7.33 32.42 3.25
N THR A 739 8.41 32.67 4.00
CA THR A 739 8.53 33.87 4.86
C THR A 739 9.48 34.88 4.22
N PHE A 740 8.97 36.10 3.98
CA PHE A 740 9.72 37.19 3.36
C PHE A 740 10.04 38.27 4.39
N ASN A 741 11.30 38.69 4.47
CA ASN A 741 11.69 39.89 5.23
C ASN A 741 11.57 41.16 4.37
N ASP A 742 11.81 42.34 4.96
CA ASP A 742 11.68 43.63 4.27
C ASP A 742 12.57 43.75 3.03
N ALA A 743 13.75 43.14 3.03
CA ALA A 743 14.66 43.13 1.87
C ALA A 743 14.17 42.21 0.74
N GLN A 744 13.19 41.34 1.02
CA GLN A 744 12.61 40.38 0.09
C GLN A 744 11.22 40.80 -0.40
N ALA A 745 10.92 42.11 -0.38
CA ALA A 745 9.65 42.66 -0.83
C ALA A 745 9.30 42.28 -2.29
N ALA A 746 10.29 42.16 -3.17
CA ALA A 746 10.09 41.74 -4.56
C ALA A 746 9.58 40.29 -4.65
N GLY A 747 10.16 39.36 -3.89
CA GLY A 747 9.69 37.97 -3.84
C GLY A 747 8.29 37.86 -3.23
N ARG A 748 8.01 38.65 -2.18
CA ARG A 748 6.65 38.74 -1.62
C ARG A 748 5.64 39.23 -2.66
N ALA A 749 6.00 40.27 -3.41
CA ALA A 749 5.13 40.80 -4.47
C ALA A 749 4.89 39.77 -5.59
N ALA A 750 5.89 38.96 -5.93
CA ALA A 750 5.77 37.90 -6.93
C ALA A 750 4.77 36.81 -6.50
N VAL A 751 4.86 36.33 -5.25
CA VAL A 751 3.89 35.35 -4.72
C VAL A 751 2.48 35.94 -4.64
N GLN A 752 2.35 37.23 -4.29
CA GLN A 752 1.04 37.89 -4.32
C GLN A 752 0.49 37.96 -5.75
N ALA A 753 1.30 38.33 -6.74
CA ALA A 753 0.89 38.37 -8.13
C ALA A 753 0.48 36.99 -8.67
N PHE A 754 1.19 35.94 -8.28
CA PHE A 754 0.84 34.55 -8.57
C PHE A 754 -0.57 34.21 -8.04
N VAL A 755 -0.84 34.51 -6.76
CA VAL A 755 -2.17 34.27 -6.14
C VAL A 755 -3.26 35.13 -6.79
N ASP A 756 -2.99 36.40 -7.06
CA ASP A 756 -3.94 37.32 -7.69
C ASP A 756 -4.31 36.86 -9.12
N ALA A 757 -3.39 36.16 -9.79
CA ALA A 757 -3.60 35.55 -11.11
C ALA A 757 -4.35 34.20 -11.07
N GLY A 758 -4.72 33.70 -9.89
CA GLY A 758 -5.41 32.41 -9.73
C GLY A 758 -4.51 31.27 -9.24
N GLY A 759 -3.23 31.53 -8.97
CA GLY A 759 -2.28 30.53 -8.48
C GLY A 759 -2.64 29.96 -7.11
N SER A 760 -2.60 28.63 -6.99
CA SER A 760 -3.06 27.90 -5.80
C SER A 760 -1.91 27.43 -4.90
N MET A 761 -2.22 27.13 -3.63
CA MET A 761 -1.27 26.60 -2.65
C MET A 761 -1.80 25.33 -1.97
N VAL A 762 -1.05 24.24 -2.05
CA VAL A 762 -1.28 23.00 -1.31
C VAL A 762 -0.13 22.79 -0.36
N GLY A 763 -0.35 22.32 0.86
CA GLY A 763 0.79 22.02 1.73
C GLY A 763 0.41 21.49 3.09
N ARG A 764 1.36 21.48 4.02
CA ARG A 764 1.21 20.85 5.33
C ARG A 764 1.68 21.74 6.48
N ALA A 765 1.16 21.40 7.67
CA ALA A 765 1.45 22.01 8.95
C ALA A 765 1.16 23.52 9.02
N ALA A 766 1.58 24.14 10.13
CA ALA A 766 1.37 25.57 10.38
C ALA A 766 2.07 26.47 9.34
N GLY A 767 3.15 26.01 8.70
CA GLY A 767 3.89 26.78 7.71
C GLY A 767 3.07 27.07 6.45
N ALA A 768 2.44 26.05 5.87
CA ALA A 768 1.55 26.21 4.73
C ALA A 768 0.31 27.05 5.09
N PHE A 769 -0.32 26.78 6.25
CA PHE A 769 -1.49 27.54 6.73
C PHE A 769 -1.19 29.04 6.86
N ASN A 770 -0.07 29.39 7.49
CA ASN A 770 0.32 30.79 7.70
C ASN A 770 0.71 31.47 6.38
N THR A 771 1.30 30.74 5.44
CA THR A 771 1.62 31.25 4.09
C THR A 771 0.33 31.56 3.33
N ALA A 772 -0.61 30.61 3.25
CA ALA A 772 -1.91 30.80 2.62
C ALA A 772 -2.70 31.96 3.24
N ARG A 773 -2.63 32.14 4.56
CA ARG A 773 -3.24 33.29 5.27
C ARG A 773 -2.56 34.62 4.91
N THR A 774 -1.23 34.63 4.80
CA THR A 774 -0.45 35.85 4.49
C THR A 774 -0.78 36.41 3.11
N PHE A 775 -1.09 35.53 2.15
CA PHE A 775 -1.44 35.89 0.77
C PHE A 775 -2.95 35.92 0.52
N GLY A 776 -3.77 35.85 1.56
CA GLY A 776 -5.22 36.07 1.48
C GLY A 776 -6.05 34.88 0.99
N LEU A 777 -5.46 33.71 0.77
CA LEU A 777 -6.20 32.49 0.40
C LEU A 777 -7.04 31.93 1.55
N ILE A 778 -6.58 32.12 2.79
CA ILE A 778 -7.31 31.75 4.02
C ILE A 778 -7.60 33.02 4.83
N GLY A 779 -8.88 33.36 4.99
CA GLY A 779 -9.32 34.64 5.56
C GLY A 779 -9.21 34.77 7.09
N GLY A 780 -8.80 33.73 7.83
CA GLY A 780 -8.72 33.75 9.29
C GLY A 780 -8.34 32.41 9.91
N GLY A 781 -8.34 32.35 11.24
CA GLY A 781 -8.02 31.16 12.03
C GLY A 781 -6.56 31.06 12.47
N THR A 782 -6.27 30.00 13.22
CA THR A 782 -4.98 29.73 13.87
C THR A 782 -4.61 28.26 13.70
N ALA A 783 -3.38 28.00 13.24
CA ALA A 783 -2.77 26.67 13.30
C ALA A 783 -2.16 26.44 14.70
N VAL A 784 -2.57 25.37 15.36
CA VAL A 784 -2.04 24.93 16.65
C VAL A 784 -1.15 23.72 16.40
N VAL A 785 0.08 23.76 16.92
CA VAL A 785 1.07 22.68 16.78
C VAL A 785 1.08 21.88 18.07
N GLY A 786 1.00 20.55 17.93
CA GLY A 786 1.09 19.60 19.04
C GLY A 786 2.48 19.56 19.68
N ASN A 787 2.65 18.67 20.65
CA ASN A 787 3.95 18.36 21.23
C ASN A 787 4.96 18.01 20.12
N GLY A 788 6.11 18.69 20.07
CA GLY A 788 7.11 18.52 19.02
C GLY A 788 7.79 17.15 19.00
N SER A 789 7.75 16.40 20.10
CA SER A 789 8.19 15.01 20.17
C SER A 789 7.04 14.01 19.96
N GLY A 790 5.80 14.49 19.85
CA GLY A 790 4.61 13.67 19.69
C GLY A 790 4.48 13.14 18.27
N ASN A 791 4.36 11.83 18.13
CA ASN A 791 4.16 11.18 16.84
C ASN A 791 3.33 9.90 16.97
N GLY A 792 2.67 9.50 15.87
CA GLY A 792 1.88 8.28 15.87
C GLY A 792 0.83 8.22 14.78
N ILE A 793 0.06 7.14 14.81
CA ILE A 793 -1.12 6.95 13.96
C ILE A 793 -2.32 7.51 14.69
N VAL A 794 -3.09 8.35 14.00
CA VAL A 794 -4.31 8.96 14.52
C VAL A 794 -5.52 8.54 13.70
N ARG A 795 -6.68 8.44 14.34
CA ARG A 795 -7.96 8.30 13.65
C ARG A 795 -8.47 9.66 13.20
N THR A 796 -9.01 9.68 11.99
CA THR A 796 -9.54 10.88 11.34
C THR A 796 -10.92 10.63 10.75
N ASP A 797 -11.76 11.67 10.75
CA ASP A 797 -13.09 11.68 10.16
C ASP A 797 -13.09 12.61 8.93
N THR A 798 -13.37 12.07 7.75
CA THR A 798 -13.39 12.82 6.48
C THR A 798 -14.75 13.48 6.27
N ALA A 799 -14.76 14.72 5.76
CA ALA A 799 -15.98 15.47 5.54
C ALA A 799 -16.78 14.95 4.33
N GLU A 800 -18.10 14.84 4.48
CA GLU A 800 -19.00 14.49 3.38
C GLU A 800 -18.98 15.55 2.28
N GLY A 801 -18.80 15.12 1.03
CA GLY A 801 -18.68 16.01 -0.14
C GLY A 801 -17.41 16.86 -0.17
N GLY A 802 -16.44 16.60 0.71
CA GLY A 802 -15.13 17.24 0.69
C GLY A 802 -14.20 16.68 -0.39
N VAL A 803 -13.08 17.36 -0.62
CA VAL A 803 -12.04 17.01 -1.60
C VAL A 803 -11.47 15.61 -1.32
N LEU A 804 -11.35 15.23 -0.05
CA LEU A 804 -10.79 13.94 0.36
C LEU A 804 -11.84 12.82 0.51
N LYS A 805 -13.12 13.10 0.20
CA LYS A 805 -14.19 12.10 0.38
C LYS A 805 -14.06 10.89 -0.56
N PRO A 806 -13.74 11.07 -1.86
CA PRO A 806 -13.35 9.93 -2.69
C PRO A 806 -12.15 9.18 -2.10
N TYR A 807 -12.28 7.86 -1.98
CA TYR A 807 -11.25 6.98 -1.39
C TYR A 807 -10.79 7.43 0.00
N GLU A 808 -11.76 7.83 0.84
CA GLU A 808 -11.51 8.34 2.19
C GLU A 808 -10.66 7.38 3.04
N GLN A 809 -9.86 7.96 3.94
CA GLN A 809 -8.99 7.22 4.84
C GLN A 809 -9.35 7.53 6.29
N GLN A 810 -9.41 6.49 7.11
CA GLN A 810 -9.78 6.58 8.53
C GLN A 810 -8.58 6.88 9.43
N PHE A 811 -7.37 6.76 8.89
CA PHE A 811 -6.13 6.91 9.63
C PHE A 811 -5.18 7.87 8.93
N ALA A 812 -4.38 8.56 9.72
CA ALA A 812 -3.30 9.42 9.24
C ALA A 812 -2.10 9.34 10.19
N PHE A 813 -0.94 9.77 9.71
CA PHE A 813 0.26 9.89 10.53
C PHE A 813 0.49 11.34 10.94
N VAL A 814 1.06 11.55 12.13
CA VAL A 814 1.46 12.87 12.63
C VAL A 814 2.90 12.88 13.15
N TYR A 815 3.67 13.90 12.77
CA TYR A 815 5.01 14.17 13.31
C TYR A 815 5.41 15.65 13.13
N PRO A 816 5.09 16.56 14.07
CA PRO A 816 4.02 16.45 15.05
C PRO A 816 2.64 16.75 14.44
N ALA A 817 1.57 16.55 15.22
CA ALA A 817 0.22 16.92 14.81
C ALA A 817 0.07 18.45 14.69
N THR A 818 -0.70 18.90 13.71
CA THR A 818 -1.21 20.28 13.61
C THR A 818 -2.73 20.25 13.46
N TRP A 819 -3.45 21.17 14.09
CA TRP A 819 -4.89 21.36 13.88
C TRP A 819 -5.24 22.84 13.76
N PHE A 820 -6.42 23.13 13.22
CA PHE A 820 -6.81 24.51 12.89
C PHE A 820 -8.03 24.95 13.70
N THR A 821 -7.97 26.15 14.27
CA THR A 821 -9.04 26.69 15.13
C THR A 821 -9.48 28.08 14.66
N GLY A 822 -10.68 28.50 15.03
CA GLY A 822 -11.19 29.84 14.71
C GLY A 822 -11.36 30.11 13.21
N LEU A 823 -11.67 29.07 12.43
CA LEU A 823 -11.84 29.16 10.98
C LEU A 823 -13.14 29.91 10.63
N PRO A 824 -13.14 30.82 9.64
CA PRO A 824 -14.35 31.43 9.11
C PRO A 824 -15.16 30.44 8.26
N GLU A 825 -16.43 30.75 7.98
CA GLU A 825 -17.31 29.91 7.14
C GLU A 825 -16.78 29.73 5.70
N SER A 826 -15.91 30.62 5.22
CA SER A 826 -15.29 30.52 3.90
C SER A 826 -14.18 29.47 3.81
N VAL A 827 -13.80 28.85 4.93
CA VAL A 827 -12.81 27.76 4.97
C VAL A 827 -13.55 26.46 5.24
N ALA A 828 -13.50 25.53 4.28
CA ALA A 828 -14.06 24.21 4.43
C ALA A 828 -13.14 23.33 5.30
N VAL A 829 -13.75 22.48 6.12
CA VAL A 829 -13.04 21.45 6.87
C VAL A 829 -13.14 20.17 6.08
N GLU A 830 -11.99 19.65 5.65
CA GLU A 830 -11.89 18.47 4.78
C GLU A 830 -11.74 17.19 5.59
N GLN A 831 -11.08 17.30 6.74
CA GLN A 831 -10.87 16.18 7.65
C GLN A 831 -10.78 16.70 9.09
N ARG A 832 -11.20 15.90 10.06
CA ARG A 832 -11.05 16.16 11.50
C ARG A 832 -10.25 15.06 12.17
N TYR A 833 -9.53 15.39 13.23
CA TYR A 833 -9.13 14.37 14.20
C TYR A 833 -10.40 13.79 14.83
N ALA A 834 -10.44 12.48 15.00
CA ALA A 834 -11.61 11.83 15.58
C ALA A 834 -11.90 12.35 17.00
N THR A 835 -13.17 12.31 17.40
CA THR A 835 -13.56 12.64 18.78
C THR A 835 -13.01 11.62 19.78
N GLY A 836 -12.82 12.03 21.04
CA GLY A 836 -12.20 11.21 22.09
C GLY A 836 -10.68 11.31 22.09
N ASN A 837 -9.97 10.21 22.32
CA ASN A 837 -8.52 10.15 22.06
C ASN A 837 -8.32 9.78 20.58
N PRO A 838 -7.79 10.68 19.73
CA PRO A 838 -7.53 10.35 18.33
C PRO A 838 -6.30 9.45 18.15
N LEU A 839 -5.38 9.36 19.11
CA LEU A 839 -4.17 8.52 18.99
C LEU A 839 -4.55 7.04 19.04
N VAL A 840 -4.12 6.29 18.02
CA VAL A 840 -4.29 4.83 17.90
C VAL A 840 -3.04 4.12 18.43
N SER A 841 -1.86 4.55 17.96
CA SER A 841 -0.57 4.02 18.35
C SER A 841 0.53 5.08 18.23
N GLY A 842 1.62 4.87 18.96
CA GLY A 842 2.74 5.78 19.06
C GLY A 842 2.83 6.49 20.41
N HIS A 843 3.48 7.65 20.43
CA HIS A 843 3.75 8.43 21.63
C HIS A 843 3.37 9.89 21.39
N TRP A 844 2.26 10.33 21.99
CA TRP A 844 1.86 11.72 21.98
C TRP A 844 1.25 12.14 23.30
N ARG A 845 2.06 12.85 24.09
CA ARG A 845 1.68 13.37 25.41
C ARG A 845 1.37 14.86 25.37
N ASP A 846 0.42 15.28 26.21
CA ASP A 846 0.25 16.69 26.58
C ASP A 846 1.41 17.13 27.49
N THR A 847 2.10 18.19 27.09
CA THR A 847 3.25 18.74 27.82
C THR A 847 3.01 20.15 28.35
N ASN A 848 1.91 20.80 27.97
CA ASN A 848 1.64 22.19 28.37
C ASN A 848 0.15 22.53 28.60
N GLY A 849 -0.75 21.54 28.61
CA GLY A 849 -2.20 21.71 28.79
C GLY A 849 -2.98 21.97 27.49
N ALA A 850 -2.28 22.13 26.37
CA ALA A 850 -2.88 22.60 25.11
C ALA A 850 -2.36 21.89 23.85
N ASN A 851 -1.39 20.97 23.99
CA ASN A 851 -0.68 20.39 22.84
C ASN A 851 -0.76 18.85 22.74
N GLY A 852 -1.65 18.22 23.50
CA GLY A 852 -1.86 16.78 23.50
C GLY A 852 -3.00 16.29 22.57
N PRO A 853 -3.18 14.97 22.45
CA PRO A 853 -4.18 14.38 21.55
C PRO A 853 -5.62 14.78 21.90
N LEU A 854 -5.94 14.91 23.19
CA LEU A 854 -7.26 15.35 23.64
C LEU A 854 -7.58 16.81 23.28
N ASN A 855 -6.56 17.65 23.08
CA ASN A 855 -6.76 19.03 22.61
C ASN A 855 -7.07 19.09 21.10
N ALA A 856 -6.52 18.15 20.33
CA ALA A 856 -6.76 18.03 18.90
C ALA A 856 -8.08 17.32 18.57
N ALA A 857 -8.63 16.52 19.49
CA ALA A 857 -9.85 15.75 19.28
C ALA A 857 -11.02 16.59 18.72
N GLY A 858 -11.60 16.14 17.60
CA GLY A 858 -12.69 16.84 16.88
C GLY A 858 -12.25 18.10 16.12
N GLN A 859 -11.00 18.54 16.25
CA GLN A 859 -10.50 19.71 15.55
C GLN A 859 -10.20 19.40 14.07
N PRO A 860 -10.32 20.40 13.18
CA PRO A 860 -9.88 20.28 11.78
C PRO A 860 -8.43 19.78 11.66
N ALA A 861 -8.27 18.65 10.98
CA ALA A 861 -6.99 18.03 10.61
C ALA A 861 -6.61 18.33 9.14
N ALA A 862 -7.56 18.73 8.30
CA ALA A 862 -7.29 19.27 6.97
C ALA A 862 -8.35 20.33 6.62
N VAL A 863 -7.95 21.37 5.90
CA VAL A 863 -8.81 22.50 5.53
C VAL A 863 -8.58 22.93 4.09
N SER A 864 -9.61 23.46 3.44
CA SER A 864 -9.51 24.05 2.10
C SER A 864 -10.21 25.40 2.01
N ALA A 865 -9.84 26.20 1.03
CA ALA A 865 -10.50 27.46 0.69
C ALA A 865 -10.42 27.72 -0.81
N SER A 866 -11.41 28.42 -1.36
CA SER A 866 -11.45 28.86 -2.76
C SER A 866 -11.76 30.35 -2.82
N GLN A 867 -11.01 31.08 -3.63
CA GLN A 867 -11.18 32.52 -3.82
C GLN A 867 -11.94 32.82 -5.13
N PRO A 868 -12.63 33.98 -5.23
CA PRO A 868 -13.29 34.39 -6.46
C PRO A 868 -12.35 34.53 -7.67
N SER A 869 -11.05 34.70 -7.46
CA SER A 869 -10.03 34.71 -8.52
C SER A 869 -9.78 33.34 -9.15
N GLY A 870 -10.33 32.26 -8.58
CA GLY A 870 -10.02 30.88 -8.94
C GLY A 870 -8.91 30.26 -8.08
N ALA A 871 -8.13 31.07 -7.36
CA ALA A 871 -7.06 30.61 -6.50
C ALA A 871 -7.58 29.78 -5.32
N LYS A 872 -6.93 28.66 -5.03
CA LYS A 872 -7.32 27.72 -3.97
C LYS A 872 -6.22 27.52 -2.94
N ALA A 873 -6.60 27.15 -1.73
CA ALA A 873 -5.69 26.64 -0.72
C ALA A 873 -6.17 25.29 -0.18
N PHE A 874 -5.24 24.36 0.01
CA PHE A 874 -5.47 23.11 0.74
C PHE A 874 -4.34 22.89 1.75
N VAL A 875 -4.67 22.69 3.03
CA VAL A 875 -3.66 22.53 4.08
C VAL A 875 -3.93 21.33 4.96
N PHE A 876 -2.97 20.41 5.00
CA PHE A 876 -2.93 19.26 5.89
C PHE A 876 -2.37 19.65 7.26
N GLY A 877 -3.03 19.23 8.32
CA GLY A 877 -2.54 19.22 9.69
C GLY A 877 -1.84 17.91 10.07
N THR A 878 -1.96 16.88 9.23
CA THR A 878 -1.27 15.59 9.30
C THR A 878 0.06 15.63 8.53
N SER A 879 0.79 14.52 8.49
CA SER A 879 2.09 14.39 7.82
C SER A 879 2.02 13.47 6.59
N PRO A 880 1.40 13.91 5.46
CA PRO A 880 1.04 13.05 4.33
C PRO A 880 2.22 12.51 3.52
N VAL A 881 3.42 13.07 3.68
CA VAL A 881 4.64 12.71 2.91
C VAL A 881 5.81 12.28 3.82
N TYR A 882 5.53 12.01 5.10
CA TYR A 882 6.56 11.76 6.11
C TYR A 882 7.48 10.61 5.72
N ARG A 883 8.78 10.92 5.49
CA ARG A 883 9.82 9.96 5.06
C ARG A 883 9.40 9.04 3.92
N THR A 884 8.47 9.46 3.05
CA THR A 884 7.85 8.62 2.01
C THR A 884 7.07 7.39 2.52
N HIS A 885 6.89 7.25 3.84
CA HIS A 885 6.27 6.08 4.47
C HIS A 885 4.75 6.05 4.30
N THR A 886 4.10 7.21 4.31
CA THR A 886 2.63 7.34 4.33
C THR A 886 2.04 7.29 2.93
N LYS A 887 2.01 6.12 2.26
CA LYS A 887 1.51 6.00 0.88
C LYS A 887 0.06 6.48 0.72
N GLY A 888 -0.80 6.17 1.68
CA GLY A 888 -2.16 6.71 1.70
C GLY A 888 -2.21 8.24 1.84
N GLY A 889 -1.30 8.82 2.63
CA GLY A 889 -1.15 10.27 2.73
C GLY A 889 -0.65 10.90 1.43
N GLN A 890 0.24 10.23 0.68
CA GLN A 890 0.71 10.70 -0.61
C GLN A 890 -0.43 10.78 -1.63
N SER A 891 -1.33 9.80 -1.67
CA SER A 891 -2.49 9.86 -2.58
C SER A 891 -3.47 10.98 -2.22
N GLN A 892 -3.62 11.33 -0.93
CA GLN A 892 -4.35 12.54 -0.53
C GLN A 892 -3.66 13.84 -0.98
N ALA A 893 -2.32 13.89 -0.91
CA ALA A 893 -1.55 15.03 -1.39
C ALA A 893 -1.73 15.26 -2.90
N ALA A 894 -1.66 14.19 -3.71
CA ALA A 894 -1.92 14.27 -5.15
C ALA A 894 -3.35 14.74 -5.47
N ARG A 895 -4.35 14.18 -4.78
CA ARG A 895 -5.75 14.62 -4.91
C ARG A 895 -5.93 16.10 -4.59
N ALA A 896 -5.27 16.60 -3.55
CA ALA A 896 -5.30 18.03 -3.21
C ALA A 896 -4.61 18.90 -4.26
N LEU A 897 -3.47 18.46 -4.84
CA LEU A 897 -2.76 19.15 -5.91
C LEU A 897 -3.63 19.28 -7.18
N PHE A 898 -4.16 18.17 -7.68
CA PHE A 898 -5.05 18.20 -8.86
C PHE A 898 -6.34 18.97 -8.59
N TRP A 899 -6.92 18.89 -7.39
CA TRP A 899 -8.07 19.72 -7.02
C TRP A 899 -7.74 21.22 -7.03
N ALA A 900 -6.54 21.60 -6.56
CA ALA A 900 -6.10 22.98 -6.48
C ALA A 900 -5.63 23.58 -7.82
N ALA A 901 -5.15 22.74 -8.74
CA ALA A 901 -4.64 23.14 -10.04
C ALA A 901 -5.67 23.88 -10.92
N PRO A 902 -5.23 24.55 -12.00
CA PRO A 902 -6.09 25.00 -13.09
C PRO A 902 -6.82 23.83 -13.78
N GLU A 903 -7.94 24.12 -14.43
CA GLU A 903 -8.66 23.14 -15.25
C GLU A 903 -7.94 22.92 -16.58
N GLY A 904 -7.66 21.65 -16.91
CA GLY A 904 -7.05 21.23 -18.16
C GLY A 904 -8.07 20.87 -19.23
N GLU A 905 -7.61 20.28 -20.34
CA GLU A 905 -8.48 19.80 -21.40
C GLU A 905 -9.30 18.59 -20.91
N GLY A 906 -10.62 18.76 -20.84
CA GLY A 906 -11.52 17.68 -20.47
C GLY A 906 -11.76 16.71 -21.62
N VAL A 907 -11.89 15.43 -21.27
CA VAL A 907 -12.31 14.39 -22.21
C VAL A 907 -13.65 14.78 -22.86
N PRO A 908 -13.72 14.81 -24.20
CA PRO A 908 -14.91 15.27 -24.87
C PRO A 908 -16.08 14.32 -24.61
N ALA A 909 -17.19 14.88 -24.15
CA ALA A 909 -18.44 14.14 -24.02
C ALA A 909 -18.87 13.57 -25.39
N PRO A 910 -19.45 12.36 -25.42
CA PRO A 910 -19.97 11.81 -26.67
C PRO A 910 -20.99 12.77 -27.28
N ALA A 911 -20.92 12.95 -28.60
CA ALA A 911 -21.85 13.81 -29.29
C ALA A 911 -23.31 13.42 -28.95
N PRO A 912 -24.16 14.37 -28.53
CA PRO A 912 -25.50 14.06 -28.05
C PRO A 912 -26.30 13.34 -29.13
N VAL A 913 -26.80 12.15 -28.78
CA VAL A 913 -27.58 11.34 -29.69
C VAL A 913 -28.92 12.03 -29.95
N VAL A 914 -29.15 12.44 -31.20
CA VAL A 914 -30.32 13.23 -31.54
C VAL A 914 -31.57 12.34 -31.50
N ALA A 915 -32.51 12.67 -30.62
CA ALA A 915 -33.77 11.95 -30.49
C ALA A 915 -34.53 11.95 -31.83
N THR A 916 -35.03 10.78 -32.23
CA THR A 916 -35.86 10.66 -33.43
C THR A 916 -37.30 10.30 -33.07
N THR A 917 -38.25 10.83 -33.84
CA THR A 917 -39.68 10.49 -33.73
C THR A 917 -40.11 9.79 -35.00
N THR A 918 -40.58 8.55 -34.88
CA THR A 918 -41.11 7.77 -36.00
C THR A 918 -42.64 7.76 -35.98
N THR A 919 -43.27 8.08 -37.10
CA THR A 919 -44.72 7.98 -37.29
C THR A 919 -45.05 7.03 -38.43
N LEU A 920 -46.16 6.30 -38.29
CA LEU A 920 -46.65 5.36 -39.29
C LEU A 920 -48.06 5.74 -39.73
N LYS A 921 -48.23 5.91 -41.04
CA LYS A 921 -49.54 6.07 -41.68
C LYS A 921 -49.81 4.89 -42.61
N VAL A 922 -50.91 4.20 -42.36
CA VAL A 922 -51.42 3.07 -43.16
C VAL A 922 -52.90 3.30 -43.49
N PRO A 923 -53.43 2.73 -44.57
CA PRO A 923 -54.86 2.76 -44.88
C PRO A 923 -55.69 2.09 -43.76
N ALA A 924 -56.87 2.64 -43.46
CA ALA A 924 -57.77 2.08 -42.44
C ALA A 924 -58.30 0.68 -42.81
N THR A 925 -58.37 0.38 -44.10
CA THR A 925 -58.88 -0.89 -44.63
C THR A 925 -57.96 -1.46 -45.69
N ALA A 926 -57.95 -2.79 -45.79
CA ALA A 926 -57.24 -3.52 -46.83
C ALA A 926 -58.05 -4.75 -47.25
N THR A 927 -57.69 -5.38 -48.35
CA THR A 927 -58.24 -6.68 -48.74
C THR A 927 -57.12 -7.70 -48.81
N TYR A 928 -57.34 -8.90 -48.28
CA TYR A 928 -56.38 -10.00 -48.32
C TYR A 928 -55.84 -10.24 -49.73
N GLY A 929 -54.53 -10.47 -49.84
CA GLY A 929 -53.81 -10.69 -51.10
C GLY A 929 -53.47 -9.42 -51.88
N ARG A 930 -53.81 -8.22 -51.37
CA ARG A 930 -53.30 -6.95 -51.89
C ARG A 930 -52.29 -6.35 -50.92
N SER A 931 -51.25 -5.73 -51.46
CA SER A 931 -50.33 -4.94 -50.67
C SER A 931 -50.98 -3.62 -50.28
N ILE A 932 -50.66 -3.11 -49.10
CA ILE A 932 -50.96 -1.75 -48.69
C ILE A 932 -49.69 -0.91 -48.72
N THR A 933 -49.88 0.39 -48.88
CA THR A 933 -48.80 1.36 -48.79
C THR A 933 -48.69 1.87 -47.36
N ALA A 934 -47.56 1.60 -46.70
CA ALA A 934 -47.21 2.16 -45.41
C ALA A 934 -46.28 3.36 -45.63
N THR A 935 -46.64 4.52 -45.08
CA THR A 935 -45.79 5.71 -45.09
C THR A 935 -45.20 5.91 -43.70
N VAL A 936 -43.87 5.84 -43.62
CA VAL A 936 -43.11 6.04 -42.39
C VAL A 936 -42.39 7.36 -42.48
N LYS A 937 -42.61 8.26 -41.52
CA LYS A 937 -41.88 9.51 -41.41
C LYS A 937 -41.04 9.50 -40.14
N VAL A 938 -39.76 9.81 -40.27
CA VAL A 938 -38.80 9.95 -39.18
C VAL A 938 -38.35 11.40 -39.14
N THR A 939 -38.41 12.02 -37.98
CA THR A 939 -37.93 13.39 -37.74
C THR A 939 -36.93 13.39 -36.61
N ALA A 940 -35.92 14.25 -36.69
CA ALA A 940 -34.98 14.53 -35.60
C ALA A 940 -35.10 16.01 -35.18
N ALA A 941 -34.64 16.35 -33.98
CA ALA A 941 -34.61 17.74 -33.50
C ALA A 941 -33.69 18.61 -34.38
N GLY A 942 -33.87 19.94 -34.34
CA GLY A 942 -32.97 20.89 -35.03
C GLY A 942 -32.93 20.80 -36.56
N ALA A 943 -33.95 20.24 -37.21
CA ALA A 943 -34.02 20.01 -38.66
C ALA A 943 -32.92 19.10 -39.26
N GLN A 944 -32.21 18.35 -38.41
CA GLN A 944 -31.24 17.35 -38.84
C GLN A 944 -31.93 16.19 -39.55
N LYS A 945 -31.23 15.57 -40.51
CA LYS A 945 -31.76 14.50 -41.37
C LYS A 945 -31.21 13.15 -40.92
N PRO A 946 -31.98 12.34 -40.17
CA PRO A 946 -31.52 11.03 -39.72
C PRO A 946 -31.31 10.09 -40.92
N ALA A 947 -30.19 9.37 -40.91
CA ALA A 947 -29.89 8.30 -41.88
C ALA A 947 -30.05 6.93 -41.20
N GLY A 948 -30.61 5.96 -41.93
CA GLY A 948 -30.86 4.63 -41.38
C GLY A 948 -31.90 3.85 -42.17
N THR A 949 -32.48 2.85 -41.53
CA THR A 949 -33.48 1.93 -42.11
C THR A 949 -34.78 2.02 -41.33
N VAL A 950 -35.91 2.07 -42.03
CA VAL A 950 -37.23 1.91 -41.43
C VAL A 950 -37.79 0.52 -41.71
N GLN A 951 -38.46 -0.05 -40.72
CA GLN A 951 -39.05 -1.38 -40.76
C GLN A 951 -40.51 -1.32 -40.32
N VAL A 952 -41.43 -1.81 -41.15
CA VAL A 952 -42.83 -2.00 -40.74
C VAL A 952 -43.01 -3.41 -40.21
N ARG A 953 -43.47 -3.52 -38.97
CA ARG A 953 -43.58 -4.76 -38.22
C ARG A 953 -45.02 -5.06 -37.81
N GLU A 954 -45.31 -6.33 -37.59
CA GLU A 954 -46.48 -6.82 -36.88
C GLU A 954 -46.01 -7.72 -35.74
N GLY A 955 -46.05 -7.20 -34.50
CA GLY A 955 -45.31 -7.80 -33.38
C GLY A 955 -43.81 -7.76 -33.67
N SER A 956 -43.12 -8.91 -33.52
CA SER A 956 -41.69 -9.05 -33.85
C SER A 956 -41.42 -9.27 -35.34
N LYS A 957 -42.42 -9.61 -36.16
CA LYS A 957 -42.22 -9.95 -37.57
C LYS A 957 -42.06 -8.69 -38.44
N VAL A 958 -40.93 -8.57 -39.12
CA VAL A 958 -40.71 -7.56 -40.16
C VAL A 958 -41.50 -7.93 -41.41
N LEU A 959 -42.41 -7.04 -41.84
CA LEU A 959 -43.24 -7.22 -43.03
C LEU A 959 -42.68 -6.49 -44.26
N ALA A 960 -42.00 -5.37 -44.03
CA ALA A 960 -41.29 -4.61 -45.06
C ALA A 960 -40.16 -3.80 -44.41
N SER A 961 -39.07 -3.59 -45.14
CA SER A 961 -37.95 -2.76 -44.71
C SER A 961 -37.45 -1.92 -45.88
N ARG A 962 -36.97 -0.71 -45.61
CA ARG A 962 -36.40 0.20 -46.61
C ARG A 962 -35.45 1.20 -45.95
N ALA A 963 -34.36 1.55 -46.62
CA ALA A 963 -33.54 2.70 -46.25
C ALA A 963 -34.39 3.98 -46.19
N LEU A 964 -34.14 4.83 -45.20
CA LEU A 964 -34.79 6.11 -45.02
C LEU A 964 -34.23 7.11 -46.05
N PRO A 965 -35.06 7.65 -46.97
CA PRO A 965 -34.59 8.64 -47.94
C PRO A 965 -34.24 9.97 -47.26
N ALA A 966 -33.44 10.79 -47.93
CA ALA A 966 -33.06 12.14 -47.47
C ALA A 966 -34.24 13.11 -47.22
N SER A 967 -35.45 12.76 -47.68
CA SER A 967 -36.70 13.47 -47.38
C SER A 967 -37.27 13.20 -45.98
N GLY A 968 -36.70 12.23 -45.23
CA GLY A 968 -37.20 11.79 -43.93
C GLY A 968 -38.52 10.99 -44.00
N THR A 969 -39.02 10.69 -45.21
CA THR A 969 -40.26 9.94 -45.40
C THR A 969 -40.03 8.78 -46.36
N ALA A 970 -40.26 7.56 -45.88
CA ALA A 970 -40.14 6.33 -46.64
C ALA A 970 -41.53 5.74 -46.91
N THR A 971 -41.74 5.25 -48.13
CA THR A 971 -42.94 4.52 -48.51
C THR A 971 -42.58 3.05 -48.73
N LEU A 972 -43.31 2.16 -48.06
CA LEU A 972 -43.09 0.71 -48.09
C LEU A 972 -44.36 -0.01 -48.55
N SER A 973 -44.20 -1.02 -49.42
CA SER A 973 -45.30 -1.91 -49.82
C SER A 973 -45.37 -3.09 -48.85
N VAL A 974 -46.39 -3.09 -47.98
CA VAL A 974 -46.62 -4.14 -46.98
C VAL A 974 -47.59 -5.17 -47.55
N SER A 975 -47.16 -6.43 -47.67
CA SER A 975 -47.95 -7.53 -48.22
C SER A 975 -48.17 -8.64 -47.19
N GLY A 976 -49.00 -9.63 -47.52
CA GLY A 976 -49.19 -10.82 -46.68
C GLY A 976 -50.04 -10.62 -45.41
N LEU A 977 -50.71 -9.47 -45.26
CA LEU A 977 -51.61 -9.21 -44.14
C LEU A 977 -52.83 -10.14 -44.18
N LYS A 978 -53.05 -10.90 -43.11
CA LYS A 978 -54.20 -11.81 -42.98
C LYS A 978 -55.50 -11.04 -42.66
N PRO A 979 -56.70 -11.57 -42.99
CA PRO A 979 -57.96 -10.95 -42.62
C PRO A 979 -58.12 -10.76 -41.11
N GLY A 980 -58.80 -9.68 -40.72
CA GLY A 980 -59.00 -9.27 -39.32
C GLY A 980 -58.37 -7.91 -39.02
N SER A 981 -58.39 -7.52 -37.76
CA SER A 981 -57.74 -6.30 -37.28
C SER A 981 -56.24 -6.55 -37.11
N ARG A 982 -55.38 -5.85 -37.86
CA ARG A 982 -53.92 -6.01 -37.84
C ARG A 982 -53.28 -4.74 -37.27
N ARG A 983 -52.45 -4.87 -36.24
CA ARG A 983 -51.74 -3.75 -35.60
C ARG A 983 -50.31 -3.73 -36.12
N LEU A 984 -49.94 -2.64 -36.79
CA LEU A 984 -48.63 -2.44 -37.39
C LEU A 984 -47.86 -1.35 -36.66
N THR A 985 -46.57 -1.49 -36.51
CA THR A 985 -45.65 -0.46 -36.00
C THR A 985 -44.55 -0.20 -37.01
N ALA A 986 -44.01 1.02 -37.05
CA ALA A 986 -42.79 1.33 -37.77
C ALA A 986 -41.65 1.51 -36.78
N HIS A 987 -40.49 0.94 -37.09
CA HIS A 987 -39.27 1.08 -36.30
C HIS A 987 -38.18 1.69 -37.17
N PHE A 988 -37.57 2.76 -36.69
CA PHE A 988 -36.36 3.34 -37.28
C PHE A 988 -35.13 2.76 -36.60
N VAL A 989 -34.17 2.32 -37.41
CA VAL A 989 -32.86 1.81 -37.00
C VAL A 989 -31.82 2.72 -37.65
N PRO A 990 -31.11 3.57 -36.89
CA PRO A 990 -30.13 4.51 -37.40
C PRO A 990 -28.92 3.77 -38.01
N SER A 991 -28.23 4.40 -38.98
CA SER A 991 -27.02 3.85 -39.59
C SER A 991 -25.71 4.30 -38.92
N GLY A 992 -25.77 5.22 -37.95
CA GLY A 992 -24.62 5.72 -37.18
C GLY A 992 -25.05 6.18 -35.78
N ALA A 993 -24.08 6.37 -34.88
CA ALA A 993 -24.33 6.62 -33.45
C ALA A 993 -25.03 7.96 -33.13
N GLY A 994 -25.01 8.94 -34.05
CA GLY A 994 -25.56 10.28 -33.81
C GLY A 994 -27.10 10.41 -33.76
N PHE A 995 -27.87 9.34 -33.97
CA PHE A 995 -29.35 9.37 -33.91
C PHE A 995 -29.89 8.20 -33.11
N ALA A 996 -30.92 8.43 -32.27
CA ALA A 996 -31.54 7.37 -31.48
C ALA A 996 -32.51 6.53 -32.32
N PRO A 997 -32.62 5.20 -32.12
CA PRO A 997 -33.69 4.41 -32.70
C PRO A 997 -35.06 4.83 -32.12
N SER A 998 -36.13 4.69 -32.91
CA SER A 998 -37.47 5.05 -32.46
C SER A 998 -38.55 4.17 -33.08
N ALA A 999 -39.72 4.13 -32.42
CA ALA A 999 -40.87 3.35 -32.88
C ALA A 999 -42.13 4.20 -32.93
N SER A 1000 -43.00 3.93 -33.91
CA SER A 1000 -44.30 4.58 -34.00
C SER A 1000 -45.32 3.98 -33.03
N ALA A 1001 -46.34 4.77 -32.70
CA ALA A 1001 -47.58 4.23 -32.15
C ALA A 1001 -48.18 3.16 -33.10
N PRO A 1002 -48.87 2.14 -32.58
CA PRO A 1002 -49.48 1.10 -33.41
C PRO A 1002 -50.62 1.65 -34.28
N ALA A 1003 -50.53 1.43 -35.59
CA ALA A 1003 -51.58 1.75 -36.54
C ALA A 1003 -52.38 0.50 -36.91
N THR A 1004 -53.72 0.61 -36.91
CA THR A 1004 -54.60 -0.54 -37.14
C THR A 1004 -55.14 -0.56 -38.57
N VAL A 1005 -55.01 -1.70 -39.24
CA VAL A 1005 -55.57 -1.96 -40.57
C VAL A 1005 -56.63 -3.05 -40.45
N LYS A 1006 -57.88 -2.76 -40.84
CA LYS A 1006 -58.93 -3.78 -40.95
C LYS A 1006 -58.85 -4.47 -42.30
N VAL A 1007 -58.36 -5.71 -42.31
CA VAL A 1007 -58.17 -6.49 -43.53
C VAL A 1007 -59.42 -7.34 -43.79
N ALA A 1008 -60.15 -7.02 -44.86
CA ALA A 1008 -61.29 -7.80 -45.33
C ALA A 1008 -60.85 -9.08 -46.03
N LYS A 1009 -61.71 -10.11 -45.97
CA LYS A 1009 -61.53 -11.35 -46.75
C LYS A 1009 -61.60 -11.03 -48.25
N ALA A 1010 -60.80 -11.75 -49.05
CA ALA A 1010 -60.80 -11.55 -50.49
C ALA A 1010 -62.09 -12.08 -51.13
N ALA A 1011 -62.63 -11.35 -52.11
CA ALA A 1011 -63.78 -11.80 -52.86
C ALA A 1011 -63.49 -13.11 -53.60
N SER A 1012 -64.42 -14.05 -53.56
CA SER A 1012 -64.38 -15.28 -54.35
C SER A 1012 -65.46 -15.26 -55.42
N ARG A 1013 -65.23 -15.98 -56.52
CA ARG A 1013 -66.21 -16.19 -57.59
C ARG A 1013 -66.44 -17.68 -57.77
N THR A 1014 -67.68 -18.12 -57.56
CA THR A 1014 -68.07 -19.52 -57.79
C THR A 1014 -68.49 -19.68 -59.26
N GLY A 1015 -67.77 -20.51 -60.01
CA GLY A 1015 -68.13 -21.01 -61.32
C GLY A 1015 -68.78 -22.38 -61.21
N LEU A 1016 -69.78 -22.63 -62.04
CA LEU A 1016 -70.63 -23.82 -61.95
C LEU A 1016 -70.85 -24.43 -63.33
N ARG A 1017 -70.55 -25.72 -63.47
CA ARG A 1017 -70.89 -26.52 -64.65
C ARG A 1017 -71.67 -27.77 -64.22
N ALA A 1018 -72.83 -27.99 -64.83
CA ALA A 1018 -73.67 -29.15 -64.56
C ALA A 1018 -73.85 -29.98 -65.83
N LYS A 1019 -73.62 -31.29 -65.73
CA LYS A 1019 -73.76 -32.26 -66.81
C LYS A 1019 -74.74 -33.35 -66.38
N ALA A 1020 -75.81 -33.55 -67.14
CA ALA A 1020 -76.69 -34.69 -66.94
C ALA A 1020 -75.95 -35.99 -67.30
N LEU A 1021 -76.10 -36.99 -66.45
CA LEU A 1021 -75.61 -38.34 -66.63
C LEU A 1021 -76.82 -39.28 -66.77
N GLY A 1022 -76.66 -40.41 -67.47
CA GLY A 1022 -77.71 -41.41 -67.59
C GLY A 1022 -78.20 -41.91 -66.21
N LYS A 1023 -79.43 -42.45 -66.17
CA LYS A 1023 -80.10 -42.97 -64.95
C LYS A 1023 -80.46 -41.91 -63.90
N GLY A 1024 -80.88 -40.71 -64.31
CA GLY A 1024 -81.38 -39.68 -63.39
C GLY A 1024 -80.31 -39.12 -62.45
N ARG A 1025 -79.09 -38.87 -62.94
CA ARG A 1025 -77.97 -38.30 -62.16
C ARG A 1025 -77.44 -37.04 -62.83
N VAL A 1026 -76.89 -36.13 -62.04
CA VAL A 1026 -76.25 -34.90 -62.51
C VAL A 1026 -74.89 -34.81 -61.86
N GLN A 1027 -73.84 -34.72 -62.67
CA GLN A 1027 -72.51 -34.35 -62.21
C GLN A 1027 -72.38 -32.84 -62.23
N VAL A 1028 -72.02 -32.27 -61.09
CA VAL A 1028 -71.81 -30.85 -60.91
C VAL A 1028 -70.35 -30.62 -60.58
N THR A 1029 -69.68 -29.83 -61.42
CA THR A 1029 -68.33 -29.33 -61.18
C THR A 1029 -68.42 -27.88 -60.75
N VAL A 1030 -67.94 -27.59 -59.55
CA VAL A 1030 -67.82 -26.24 -59.01
C VAL A 1030 -66.36 -25.82 -59.02
N THR A 1031 -66.06 -24.63 -59.53
CA THR A 1031 -64.73 -24.03 -59.47
C THR A 1031 -64.85 -22.67 -58.79
N VAL A 1032 -64.17 -22.47 -57.66
CA VAL A 1032 -64.14 -21.20 -56.94
C VAL A 1032 -62.78 -20.55 -57.20
N LYS A 1033 -62.79 -19.33 -57.74
CA LYS A 1033 -61.58 -18.55 -58.04
C LYS A 1033 -61.53 -17.29 -57.20
N SER A 1034 -60.33 -16.81 -56.86
CA SER A 1034 -60.10 -15.48 -56.30
C SER A 1034 -58.81 -14.90 -56.91
N SER A 1035 -58.73 -13.58 -57.00
CA SER A 1035 -57.51 -12.89 -57.40
C SER A 1035 -56.44 -12.87 -56.30
N ALA A 1036 -56.80 -13.24 -55.06
CA ALA A 1036 -55.91 -13.27 -53.89
C ALA A 1036 -55.36 -14.67 -53.56
N GLY A 1037 -55.39 -15.59 -54.53
CA GLY A 1037 -54.96 -16.98 -54.37
C GLY A 1037 -56.09 -18.00 -54.52
N THR A 1038 -55.79 -19.26 -54.23
CA THR A 1038 -56.70 -20.39 -54.45
C THR A 1038 -57.66 -20.58 -53.26
N PRO A 1039 -58.99 -20.41 -53.43
CA PRO A 1039 -59.95 -20.61 -52.35
C PRO A 1039 -60.02 -22.06 -51.87
N SER A 1040 -59.96 -22.26 -50.56
CA SER A 1040 -60.11 -23.54 -49.87
C SER A 1040 -61.43 -23.60 -49.07
N GLY A 1041 -61.82 -24.74 -48.51
CA GLY A 1041 -63.05 -24.88 -47.72
C GLY A 1041 -64.14 -25.64 -48.47
N SER A 1042 -65.42 -25.39 -48.14
CA SER A 1042 -66.53 -26.23 -48.60
C SER A 1042 -67.53 -25.48 -49.48
N VAL A 1043 -68.06 -26.19 -50.46
CA VAL A 1043 -69.17 -25.76 -51.32
C VAL A 1043 -70.38 -26.65 -51.08
N ARG A 1044 -71.53 -26.04 -50.86
CA ARG A 1044 -72.82 -26.70 -50.87
C ARG A 1044 -73.39 -26.70 -52.29
N VAL A 1045 -73.68 -27.87 -52.83
CA VAL A 1045 -74.23 -28.06 -54.17
C VAL A 1045 -75.63 -28.66 -54.06
N LYS A 1046 -76.59 -28.08 -54.77
CA LYS A 1046 -77.99 -28.51 -54.82
C LYS A 1046 -78.42 -28.73 -56.26
N VAL A 1047 -79.11 -29.83 -56.54
CA VAL A 1047 -79.73 -30.16 -57.84
C VAL A 1047 -81.19 -30.54 -57.56
N GLY A 1048 -82.14 -29.68 -57.91
CA GLY A 1048 -83.53 -29.87 -57.48
C GLY A 1048 -83.66 -29.87 -55.94
N SER A 1049 -84.19 -30.94 -55.35
CA SER A 1049 -84.27 -31.11 -53.88
C SER A 1049 -83.00 -31.69 -53.25
N SER A 1050 -82.15 -32.39 -54.02
CA SER A 1050 -80.96 -33.07 -53.49
C SER A 1050 -79.81 -32.10 -53.24
N THR A 1051 -79.25 -32.11 -52.02
CA THR A 1051 -78.15 -31.22 -51.60
C THR A 1051 -76.98 -32.03 -51.06
N LYS A 1052 -75.73 -31.65 -51.38
CA LYS A 1052 -74.52 -32.22 -50.81
C LYS A 1052 -73.44 -31.17 -50.61
N VAL A 1053 -72.70 -31.26 -49.50
CA VAL A 1053 -71.54 -30.40 -49.22
C VAL A 1053 -70.28 -31.15 -49.62
N VAL A 1054 -69.37 -30.49 -50.35
CA VAL A 1054 -68.10 -31.04 -50.80
C VAL A 1054 -66.96 -30.06 -50.53
N LYS A 1055 -65.80 -30.57 -50.10
CA LYS A 1055 -64.59 -29.77 -49.92
C LYS A 1055 -63.96 -29.45 -51.27
N LEU A 1056 -63.48 -28.22 -51.43
CA LEU A 1056 -62.65 -27.79 -52.55
C LEU A 1056 -61.26 -28.42 -52.42
N ARG A 1057 -60.75 -28.96 -53.53
CA ARG A 1057 -59.34 -29.29 -53.72
C ARG A 1057 -58.83 -28.41 -54.86
N ASN A 1058 -57.81 -27.59 -54.60
CA ASN A 1058 -57.27 -26.62 -55.56
C ASN A 1058 -58.35 -25.72 -56.20
N GLY A 1059 -59.25 -25.18 -55.38
CA GLY A 1059 -60.34 -24.31 -55.86
C GLY A 1059 -61.42 -25.03 -56.67
N LYS A 1060 -61.44 -26.37 -56.73
CA LYS A 1060 -62.44 -27.14 -57.49
C LYS A 1060 -63.07 -28.25 -56.66
N ALA A 1061 -64.35 -28.52 -56.88
CA ALA A 1061 -65.04 -29.70 -56.34
C ALA A 1061 -65.98 -30.29 -57.40
N THR A 1062 -66.02 -31.61 -57.50
CA THR A 1062 -66.95 -32.32 -58.40
C THR A 1062 -67.81 -33.26 -57.58
N VAL A 1063 -69.12 -33.23 -57.80
CA VAL A 1063 -70.08 -34.07 -57.07
C VAL A 1063 -71.16 -34.57 -58.01
N THR A 1064 -71.59 -35.82 -57.82
CA THR A 1064 -72.70 -36.41 -58.56
C THR A 1064 -73.90 -36.58 -57.64
N LEU A 1065 -75.04 -36.01 -58.02
CA LEU A 1065 -76.31 -36.04 -57.29
C LEU A 1065 -77.38 -36.75 -58.12
N LYS A 1066 -78.29 -37.49 -57.48
CA LYS A 1066 -79.50 -38.00 -58.16
C LYS A 1066 -80.48 -36.85 -58.39
N SER A 1067 -81.22 -36.87 -59.48
CA SER A 1067 -82.27 -35.89 -59.77
C SER A 1067 -83.34 -36.48 -60.69
N ALA A 1068 -84.60 -36.13 -60.43
CA ALA A 1068 -85.71 -36.56 -61.28
C ALA A 1068 -85.62 -35.93 -62.68
N LYS A 1069 -86.17 -36.63 -63.69
CA LYS A 1069 -86.21 -36.17 -65.09
C LYS A 1069 -86.82 -34.76 -65.22
N GLY A 1070 -86.41 -34.02 -66.25
CA GLY A 1070 -86.87 -32.65 -66.54
C GLY A 1070 -85.80 -31.57 -66.38
N LYS A 1071 -86.18 -30.30 -66.55
CA LYS A 1071 -85.30 -29.13 -66.33
C LYS A 1071 -85.15 -28.91 -64.83
N ARG A 1072 -83.92 -28.94 -64.32
CA ARG A 1072 -83.61 -28.84 -62.89
C ARG A 1072 -82.67 -27.68 -62.63
N SER A 1073 -82.94 -26.90 -61.58
CA SER A 1073 -82.01 -25.90 -61.08
C SER A 1073 -80.83 -26.58 -60.41
N VAL A 1074 -79.63 -26.10 -60.74
CA VAL A 1074 -78.38 -26.48 -60.09
C VAL A 1074 -77.82 -25.23 -59.45
N TRP A 1075 -77.57 -25.30 -58.15
CA TRP A 1075 -77.04 -24.18 -57.39
C TRP A 1075 -75.83 -24.64 -56.60
N ALA A 1076 -74.80 -23.81 -56.57
CA ALA A 1076 -73.63 -24.05 -55.75
C ALA A 1076 -73.30 -22.79 -54.95
N ARG A 1077 -73.11 -22.94 -53.64
CA ARG A 1077 -72.65 -21.87 -52.75
C ARG A 1077 -71.40 -22.29 -52.00
N TYR A 1078 -70.34 -21.56 -52.24
CA TYR A 1078 -69.15 -21.58 -51.42
C TYR A 1078 -69.40 -20.82 -50.12
N GLY A 1079 -69.16 -21.48 -48.99
CA GLY A 1079 -69.42 -20.93 -47.65
C GLY A 1079 -68.39 -19.89 -47.18
N GLY A 1080 -67.35 -19.61 -47.96
CA GLY A 1080 -66.20 -18.83 -47.52
C GLY A 1080 -65.16 -19.67 -46.78
N SER A 1081 -64.09 -19.01 -46.35
CA SER A 1081 -63.06 -19.55 -45.46
C SER A 1081 -62.57 -18.46 -44.50
N SER A 1082 -61.50 -18.71 -43.74
CA SER A 1082 -60.81 -17.66 -42.98
C SER A 1082 -60.22 -16.58 -43.89
N LEU A 1083 -59.91 -16.89 -45.16
CA LEU A 1083 -59.23 -15.99 -46.11
C LEU A 1083 -60.16 -15.37 -47.17
N PHE A 1084 -61.21 -16.09 -47.58
CA PHE A 1084 -62.05 -15.72 -48.72
C PHE A 1084 -63.53 -15.57 -48.34
N SER A 1085 -64.19 -14.57 -48.92
CA SER A 1085 -65.63 -14.31 -48.72
C SER A 1085 -66.49 -15.38 -49.43
N PRO A 1086 -67.70 -15.68 -48.92
CA PRO A 1086 -68.64 -16.59 -49.57
C PRO A 1086 -69.02 -16.13 -50.99
N SER A 1087 -69.35 -17.05 -51.88
CA SER A 1087 -69.92 -16.75 -53.19
C SER A 1087 -70.84 -17.86 -53.66
N ALA A 1088 -71.74 -17.57 -54.59
CA ALA A 1088 -72.68 -18.56 -55.11
C ALA A 1088 -72.90 -18.37 -56.60
N ASN A 1089 -73.37 -19.42 -57.26
CA ASN A 1089 -73.77 -19.40 -58.66
C ASN A 1089 -74.88 -20.43 -58.90
N ALA A 1090 -75.70 -20.20 -59.91
CA ALA A 1090 -76.81 -21.06 -60.30
C ALA A 1090 -76.82 -21.28 -61.81
N THR A 1091 -77.27 -22.44 -62.23
CA THR A 1091 -77.52 -22.78 -63.63
C THR A 1091 -78.69 -23.76 -63.71
N THR A 1092 -79.05 -24.21 -64.91
CA THR A 1092 -80.05 -25.27 -65.09
C THR A 1092 -79.47 -26.40 -65.93
N VAL A 1093 -79.95 -27.62 -65.69
CA VAL A 1093 -79.57 -28.80 -66.49
C VAL A 1093 -80.83 -29.59 -66.81
N ARG A 1094 -80.91 -30.16 -68.02
CA ARG A 1094 -82.02 -31.03 -68.43
C ARG A 1094 -81.63 -32.48 -68.23
N VAL A 1095 -82.29 -33.17 -67.29
CA VAL A 1095 -82.06 -34.59 -66.98
C VAL A 1095 -83.02 -35.42 -67.82
N ARG A 1096 -82.50 -36.28 -68.69
CA ARG A 1096 -83.28 -37.15 -69.58
C ARG A 1096 -83.68 -38.46 -68.88
#